data_AF-A0A9P0N470-F1
#
_entry.id   AF-A0A9P0N470-F1
#
_cell.length_a   1.000
_cell.length_b   1.000
_cell.length_c   1.000
_cell.angle_alpha   90.00
_cell.angle_beta   90.00
_cell.angle_gamma   90.00
#
_symmetry.space_group_name_H-M   'P 1'
#
loop_
_entity.id
_entity.type
_entity.pdbx_description
1 polymer ?
#
loop_
_entity_poly.entity_id
_entity_poly.type
_entity_poly.pdbx_seq_one_letter_code
_entity_poly.pdbx_strand_id
1 'polypeptide(L)'
;MSDAKKNLLLFFDRPSEPCFMQKGDDKAVFEIPDHYYPEKYKTLSSTISNRFGDDAGRTIPVRNIALPNLAQPMELPYNDQFSLFVPKHRAMAGKLIDIFMGMRDLEDLQSVCSYCQLRINPYMFNYCLSVAILHRPDTKGLNIPTFAETFPDKFMDPKVFRKAREVSNVVTSGVRMPVTIPVNYTANNSEPEQRVAYFREDIGINLHHWHWHLVYPFDSADRSIVNKDRRGELFYYMHQQIIARYNMERMCNGLSRVARYQNFREPIEEGYFPKLDSQVASRAWPPRFAGTTIRDLDRPVDQIRADVSQLETWRDRFVQAVETLSVTLANGRQMPLDEERGIDILGNMMESSIISPNRPYYGDLHNMGHVFISYSHDPDHRHLEQFGVMGDSATAMRDPVFYRWHSYIDDLFQLYKYKLNPYGDDKLDFPGVRVSSVGVEGAAGRNTLGTFWELSTVELARGLDFTPRGSVLARFTHLQHQDFTYVIEVNNTSGQSVMGTVRIFMAPVQDENGALLSFDEQRRGMIELDKFTTGLRPGNNTIRHRSVDSSVTIPYERTFRDQSVRPGDPGAEESAEFDFCGCGWPHHMLVAKGNQQGYPVVLFAMVSNWAEDRIEQDLVGSCNDAASYCGIRDRKYPDRRSMGFPFDRPSAAQSLSDFLRPNMAVQNCSIRFTDTTIPRQQRR
;
A
#
# COMPACT_ATOMS: atom_id res chain seq x y z
N MET A 1 -2.31 30.85 5.17
CA MET A 1 -2.62 29.82 4.15
C MET A 1 -3.92 30.21 3.46
N SER A 2 -4.06 30.08 2.13
CA SER A 2 -5.35 30.46 1.50
C SER A 2 -6.44 29.44 1.87
N ASP A 3 -7.66 29.92 2.10
CA ASP A 3 -8.83 29.08 2.41
C ASP A 3 -9.10 28.05 1.32
N ALA A 4 -8.81 28.37 0.06
CA ALA A 4 -8.99 27.49 -1.10
C ALA A 4 -8.24 26.15 -0.97
N LYS A 5 -7.05 26.16 -0.35
CA LYS A 5 -6.26 24.94 -0.16
C LYS A 5 -6.96 23.90 0.72
N LYS A 6 -7.58 24.34 1.82
CA LYS A 6 -8.32 23.46 2.73
C LYS A 6 -9.65 23.01 2.12
N ASN A 7 -10.27 23.85 1.29
CA ASN A 7 -11.54 23.53 0.63
C ASN A 7 -11.44 22.31 -0.30
N LEU A 8 -10.26 22.02 -0.87
CA LEU A 8 -10.06 20.82 -1.69
C LEU A 8 -10.37 19.52 -0.95
N LEU A 9 -10.21 19.51 0.38
CA LEU A 9 -10.49 18.33 1.21
C LEU A 9 -11.98 17.99 1.27
N LEU A 10 -12.86 18.97 1.07
CA LEU A 10 -14.32 18.77 1.04
C LEU A 10 -14.77 17.93 -0.16
N PHE A 11 -13.96 17.83 -1.22
CA PHE A 11 -14.24 16.94 -2.36
C PHE A 11 -14.07 15.45 -2.03
N PHE A 12 -13.48 15.13 -0.88
CA PHE A 12 -13.37 13.78 -0.36
C PHE A 12 -14.50 13.44 0.61
N ASP A 13 -15.35 14.39 0.98
CA ASP A 13 -16.51 14.17 1.83
C ASP A 13 -17.73 13.79 0.97
N ARG A 14 -18.40 12.69 1.33
CA ARG A 14 -19.59 12.17 0.67
C ARG A 14 -19.43 12.10 -0.86
N PRO A 15 -18.59 11.18 -1.37
CA PRO A 15 -18.10 11.20 -2.75
C PRO A 15 -19.22 11.13 -3.80
N SER A 16 -20.36 10.49 -3.49
CA SER A 16 -21.50 10.40 -4.41
C SER A 16 -22.56 11.48 -4.19
N GLU A 17 -22.45 12.27 -3.12
CA GLU A 17 -23.29 13.46 -2.93
C GLU A 17 -22.76 14.61 -3.81
N PRO A 18 -23.59 15.21 -4.69
CA PRO A 18 -23.17 16.33 -5.52
C PRO A 18 -22.60 17.49 -4.69
N CYS A 19 -21.51 18.13 -5.15
CA CYS A 19 -20.82 19.16 -4.38
C CYS A 19 -21.58 20.49 -4.21
N PHE A 20 -22.77 20.65 -4.80
CA PHE A 20 -23.69 21.73 -4.45
C PHE A 20 -24.42 21.49 -3.12
N MET A 21 -24.37 20.27 -2.57
CA MET A 21 -24.87 19.95 -1.23
C MET A 21 -23.87 20.39 -0.16
N GLN A 22 -24.33 20.46 1.10
CA GLN A 22 -23.48 20.74 2.26
C GLN A 22 -22.39 19.67 2.43
N LYS A 23 -21.14 20.09 2.58
CA LYS A 23 -19.94 19.27 2.79
C LYS A 23 -19.34 19.50 4.16
N GLY A 24 -18.73 18.46 4.72
CA GLY A 24 -18.06 18.49 6.01
C GLY A 24 -19.01 18.74 7.20
N ASP A 25 -18.43 18.81 8.40
CA ASP A 25 -19.17 19.05 9.64
C ASP A 25 -19.52 20.54 9.86
N ASP A 26 -18.80 21.45 9.19
CA ASP A 26 -19.08 22.90 9.18
C ASP A 26 -20.21 23.27 8.21
N LYS A 27 -20.83 22.29 7.54
CA LYS A 27 -21.89 22.48 6.54
C LYS A 27 -21.49 23.49 5.46
N ALA A 28 -20.27 23.35 4.95
CA ALA A 28 -19.75 24.20 3.88
C ALA A 28 -20.50 23.95 2.56
N VAL A 29 -20.81 25.02 1.81
CA VAL A 29 -21.49 24.94 0.51
C VAL A 29 -20.66 25.66 -0.54
N PHE A 30 -20.44 25.01 -1.68
CA PHE A 30 -19.83 25.65 -2.85
C PHE A 30 -20.89 26.43 -3.63
N GLU A 31 -20.61 27.70 -3.96
CA GLU A 31 -21.48 28.52 -4.82
C GLU A 31 -21.31 28.11 -6.28
N ILE A 32 -21.97 27.01 -6.66
CA ILE A 32 -21.84 26.41 -7.99
C ILE A 32 -22.48 27.32 -9.06
N PRO A 33 -21.74 27.74 -10.11
CA PRO A 33 -22.33 28.47 -11.23
C PRO A 33 -23.43 27.66 -11.93
N ASP A 34 -24.51 28.29 -12.40
CA ASP A 34 -25.66 27.58 -13.00
C ASP A 34 -25.25 26.61 -14.12
N HIS A 35 -24.30 27.02 -14.97
CA HIS A 35 -23.82 26.21 -16.09
C HIS A 35 -22.96 24.99 -15.66
N TYR A 36 -22.56 24.90 -14.38
CA TYR A 36 -21.88 23.74 -13.82
C TYR A 36 -22.86 22.65 -13.36
N TYR A 37 -24.14 22.95 -13.16
CA TYR A 37 -25.12 21.93 -12.77
C TYR A 37 -25.24 20.86 -13.88
N PRO A 38 -25.28 19.56 -13.51
CA PRO A 38 -25.64 18.50 -14.44
C PRO A 38 -27.02 18.72 -15.03
N GLU A 39 -27.27 18.24 -16.26
CA GLU A 39 -28.53 18.46 -16.98
C GLU A 39 -29.77 18.12 -16.15
N LYS A 40 -29.71 17.01 -15.39
CA LYS A 40 -30.77 16.56 -14.48
C LYS A 40 -31.16 17.54 -13.36
N TYR A 41 -30.31 18.52 -13.06
CA TYR A 41 -30.53 19.52 -12.00
C TYR A 41 -30.59 20.96 -12.49
N LYS A 42 -30.28 21.23 -13.78
CA LYS A 42 -30.20 22.60 -14.32
C LYS A 42 -31.49 23.40 -14.14
N THR A 43 -32.65 22.79 -14.38
CA THR A 43 -33.96 23.47 -14.25
C THR A 43 -34.35 23.76 -12.80
N LEU A 44 -33.64 23.16 -11.84
CA LEU A 44 -33.88 23.28 -10.40
C LEU A 44 -32.70 23.94 -9.67
N SER A 45 -31.72 24.52 -10.39
CA SER A 45 -30.48 25.04 -9.78
C SER A 45 -30.78 26.08 -8.70
N SER A 46 -31.71 27.01 -8.95
CA SER A 46 -32.10 28.05 -8.00
C SER A 46 -32.72 27.46 -6.74
N THR A 47 -33.62 26.49 -6.88
CA THR A 47 -34.26 25.82 -5.75
C THR A 47 -33.26 25.01 -4.93
N ILE A 48 -32.34 24.30 -5.59
CA ILE A 48 -31.29 23.50 -4.95
C ILE A 48 -30.31 24.41 -4.22
N SER A 49 -29.86 25.48 -4.87
CA SER A 49 -28.95 26.47 -4.30
C SER A 49 -29.52 27.09 -3.03
N ASN A 50 -30.78 27.52 -3.05
CA ASN A 50 -31.44 28.08 -1.85
C ASN A 50 -31.55 27.02 -0.76
N ARG A 51 -32.04 25.81 -1.09
CA ARG A 51 -32.24 24.73 -0.11
C ARG A 51 -30.99 24.39 0.70
N PHE A 52 -29.83 24.31 0.06
CA PHE A 52 -28.59 23.94 0.75
C PHE A 52 -27.83 25.17 1.27
N GLY A 53 -28.00 26.33 0.65
CA GLY A 53 -27.38 27.60 1.02
C GLY A 53 -28.01 28.28 2.24
N ASP A 54 -29.34 28.20 2.42
CA ASP A 54 -30.04 28.92 3.50
C ASP A 54 -29.60 28.47 4.91
N ASP A 55 -29.25 27.19 5.07
CA ASP A 55 -28.75 26.60 6.32
C ASP A 55 -27.23 26.33 6.31
N ALA A 56 -26.48 26.95 5.40
CA ALA A 56 -25.03 26.74 5.26
C ALA A 56 -24.27 27.36 6.44
N GLY A 57 -23.33 26.60 7.01
CA GLY A 57 -22.44 27.13 8.06
C GLY A 57 -21.28 27.96 7.47
N ARG A 58 -20.94 27.72 6.20
CA ARG A 58 -19.91 28.44 5.46
C ARG A 58 -20.20 28.38 3.96
N THR A 59 -19.96 29.48 3.26
CA THR A 59 -20.15 29.57 1.82
C THR A 59 -18.80 29.75 1.12
N ILE A 60 -18.56 28.99 0.05
CA ILE A 60 -17.29 28.95 -0.68
C ILE A 60 -17.53 29.40 -2.13
N PRO A 61 -17.07 30.61 -2.50
CA PRO A 61 -17.19 31.10 -3.88
C PRO A 61 -16.44 30.19 -4.86
N VAL A 62 -17.06 29.92 -6.02
CA VAL A 62 -16.44 29.19 -7.12
C VAL A 62 -16.13 30.15 -8.26
N ARG A 63 -14.84 30.31 -8.57
CA ARG A 63 -14.38 31.16 -9.67
C ARG A 63 -14.90 30.62 -11.00
N ASN A 64 -15.47 31.48 -11.83
CA ASN A 64 -15.81 31.10 -13.19
C ASN A 64 -14.54 30.96 -14.05
N ILE A 65 -14.36 29.82 -14.72
CA ILE A 65 -13.18 29.53 -15.56
C ILE A 65 -13.61 28.99 -16.92
N ALA A 66 -12.68 28.97 -17.88
CA ALA A 66 -12.88 28.23 -19.12
C ALA A 66 -12.93 26.73 -18.83
N LEU A 67 -14.03 26.08 -19.20
CA LEU A 67 -14.23 24.65 -18.90
C LEU A 67 -13.33 23.76 -19.76
N PRO A 68 -12.66 22.76 -19.15
CA PRO A 68 -11.84 21.82 -19.90
C PRO A 68 -12.69 20.84 -20.72
N ASN A 69 -12.08 20.25 -21.75
CA ASN A 69 -12.69 19.13 -22.45
C ASN A 69 -12.62 17.85 -21.58
N LEU A 70 -13.77 17.39 -21.10
CA LEU A 70 -13.91 16.17 -20.30
C LEU A 70 -14.40 14.96 -21.10
N ALA A 71 -14.46 15.02 -22.43
CA ALA A 71 -15.04 13.96 -23.25
C ALA A 71 -14.48 12.56 -22.93
N GLN A 72 -13.16 12.43 -22.87
CA GLN A 72 -12.50 11.15 -22.58
C GLN A 72 -12.71 10.69 -21.11
N PRO A 73 -12.44 11.49 -20.06
CA PRO A 73 -12.76 11.09 -18.69
C PRO A 73 -14.25 10.79 -18.42
N MET A 74 -15.16 11.39 -19.19
CA MET A 74 -16.61 11.11 -19.10
C MET A 74 -17.04 9.83 -19.81
N GLU A 75 -16.14 9.12 -20.50
CA GLU A 75 -16.45 7.80 -21.08
C GLU A 75 -16.64 6.72 -20.01
N LEU A 76 -16.10 6.91 -18.79
CA LEU A 76 -16.37 6.04 -17.65
C LEU A 76 -17.73 6.42 -17.04
N PRO A 77 -18.71 5.51 -16.99
CA PRO A 77 -19.97 5.80 -16.33
C PRO A 77 -19.79 6.22 -14.87
N TYR A 78 -20.66 7.12 -14.42
CA TYR A 78 -20.60 7.66 -13.06
C TYR A 78 -20.72 6.56 -11.99
N ASN A 79 -21.47 5.51 -12.30
CA ASN A 79 -21.79 4.38 -11.44
C ASN A 79 -21.08 3.07 -11.85
N ASP A 80 -19.87 3.17 -12.39
CA ASP A 80 -19.00 2.03 -12.67
C ASP A 80 -17.82 1.96 -11.68
N GLN A 81 -17.13 0.82 -11.65
CA GLN A 81 -15.87 0.72 -10.92
C GLN A 81 -14.72 1.37 -11.69
N PHE A 82 -13.71 1.83 -10.94
CA PHE A 82 -12.47 2.36 -11.49
C PHE A 82 -11.29 1.49 -11.07
N SER A 83 -10.36 1.26 -11.98
CA SER A 83 -9.14 0.47 -11.73
C SER A 83 -8.04 0.88 -12.68
N LEU A 84 -6.83 1.07 -12.16
CA LEU A 84 -5.65 1.32 -13.00
C LEU A 84 -5.18 0.07 -13.75
N PHE A 85 -5.60 -1.14 -13.39
CA PHE A 85 -5.23 -2.32 -14.17
C PHE A 85 -5.89 -2.31 -15.56
N VAL A 86 -7.11 -1.76 -15.66
CA VAL A 86 -7.85 -1.60 -16.92
C VAL A 86 -7.18 -0.52 -17.80
N PRO A 87 -6.69 -0.84 -19.01
CA PRO A 87 -5.98 0.11 -19.87
C PRO A 87 -6.77 1.39 -20.17
N LYS A 88 -8.05 1.27 -20.51
CA LYS A 88 -8.92 2.43 -20.79
C LYS A 88 -9.03 3.37 -19.59
N HIS A 89 -9.14 2.82 -18.39
CA HIS A 89 -9.24 3.59 -17.14
C HIS A 89 -7.97 4.39 -16.86
N ARG A 90 -6.78 3.81 -17.13
CA ARG A 90 -5.51 4.54 -17.02
C ARG A 90 -5.46 5.76 -17.92
N ALA A 91 -5.89 5.61 -19.18
CA ALA A 91 -5.90 6.71 -20.14
C ALA A 91 -6.84 7.84 -19.69
N MET A 92 -8.03 7.49 -19.19
CA MET A 92 -8.98 8.46 -18.63
C MET A 92 -8.43 9.17 -17.38
N ALA A 93 -7.82 8.42 -16.47
CA ALA A 93 -7.22 8.97 -15.26
C ALA A 93 -6.04 9.89 -15.56
N GLY A 94 -5.15 9.49 -16.48
CA GLY A 94 -4.03 10.31 -16.93
C GLY A 94 -4.49 11.64 -17.52
N LYS A 95 -5.54 11.62 -18.36
CA LYS A 95 -6.11 12.85 -18.92
C LYS A 95 -6.69 13.78 -17.86
N LEU A 96 -7.36 13.24 -16.85
CA LEU A 96 -7.94 14.04 -15.76
C LEU A 96 -6.85 14.60 -14.82
N ILE A 97 -5.80 13.82 -14.54
CA ILE A 97 -4.62 14.28 -13.80
C ILE A 97 -3.95 15.44 -14.54
N ASP A 98 -3.73 15.35 -15.85
CA ASP A 98 -3.19 16.44 -16.67
C ASP A 98 -4.00 17.73 -16.55
N ILE A 99 -5.33 17.62 -16.55
CA ILE A 99 -6.21 18.79 -16.38
C ILE A 99 -5.96 19.42 -15.00
N PHE A 100 -5.93 18.63 -13.92
CA PHE A 100 -5.71 19.14 -12.57
C PHE A 100 -4.30 19.72 -12.36
N MET A 101 -3.28 19.08 -12.93
CA MET A 101 -1.90 19.57 -12.88
C MET A 101 -1.72 20.85 -13.71
N GLY A 102 -2.48 21.01 -14.80
CA GLY A 102 -2.44 22.18 -15.68
C GLY A 102 -3.17 23.43 -15.18
N MET A 103 -3.89 23.35 -14.06
CA MET A 103 -4.56 24.52 -13.47
C MET A 103 -3.54 25.53 -12.91
N ARG A 104 -3.80 26.82 -13.12
CA ARG A 104 -2.83 27.90 -12.83
C ARG A 104 -2.61 28.13 -11.34
N ASP A 105 -3.68 28.05 -10.56
CA ASP A 105 -3.70 28.30 -9.12
C ASP A 105 -4.74 27.44 -8.40
N LEU A 106 -4.82 27.58 -7.08
CA LEU A 106 -5.70 26.79 -6.21
C LEU A 106 -7.19 27.08 -6.45
N GLU A 107 -7.55 28.31 -6.77
CA GLU A 107 -8.94 28.68 -7.03
C GLU A 107 -9.44 28.15 -8.38
N ASP A 108 -8.60 28.18 -9.42
CA ASP A 108 -8.87 27.52 -10.70
C ASP A 108 -8.99 26.00 -10.50
N LEU A 109 -8.12 25.40 -9.69
CA LEU A 109 -8.21 23.98 -9.32
C LEU A 109 -9.51 23.66 -8.57
N GLN A 110 -9.88 24.45 -7.56
CA GLN A 110 -11.13 24.28 -6.82
C GLN A 110 -12.34 24.37 -7.76
N SER A 111 -12.32 25.33 -8.69
CA SER A 111 -13.39 25.49 -9.67
C SER A 111 -13.52 24.28 -10.60
N VAL A 112 -12.42 23.84 -11.23
CA VAL A 112 -12.47 22.67 -12.11
C VAL A 112 -12.84 21.40 -11.35
N CYS A 113 -12.40 21.24 -10.09
CA CYS A 113 -12.77 20.11 -9.26
C CYS A 113 -14.27 20.06 -8.99
N SER A 114 -14.89 21.21 -8.69
CA SER A 114 -16.34 21.29 -8.51
C SER A 114 -17.12 20.91 -9.78
N TYR A 115 -16.63 21.34 -10.95
CA TYR A 115 -17.22 20.97 -12.24
C TYR A 115 -17.10 19.47 -12.52
N CYS A 116 -15.93 18.88 -12.25
CA CYS A 116 -15.63 17.47 -12.47
C CYS A 116 -16.37 16.56 -11.49
N GLN A 117 -16.46 16.88 -10.20
CA GLN A 117 -17.12 16.03 -9.19
C GLN A 117 -18.57 15.71 -9.55
N LEU A 118 -19.25 16.65 -10.23
CA LEU A 118 -20.64 16.52 -10.66
C LEU A 118 -20.83 15.64 -11.92
N ARG A 119 -19.75 15.18 -12.56
CA ARG A 119 -19.77 14.52 -13.89
C ARG A 119 -18.92 13.26 -13.97
N ILE A 120 -17.79 13.25 -13.31
CA ILE A 120 -16.79 12.19 -13.37
C ILE A 120 -17.11 11.12 -12.34
N ASN A 121 -16.87 9.86 -12.70
CA ASN A 121 -16.89 8.72 -11.79
C ASN A 121 -16.21 9.04 -10.43
N PRO A 122 -16.89 8.85 -9.29
CA PRO A 122 -16.36 9.26 -7.97
C PRO A 122 -15.02 8.61 -7.60
N TYR A 123 -14.81 7.34 -7.94
CA TYR A 123 -13.54 6.66 -7.67
C TYR A 123 -12.39 7.25 -8.50
N MET A 124 -12.61 7.45 -9.80
CA MET A 124 -11.60 8.04 -10.68
C MET A 124 -11.30 9.49 -10.30
N PHE A 125 -12.34 10.29 -10.00
CA PHE A 125 -12.16 11.67 -9.54
C PHE A 125 -11.34 11.73 -8.26
N ASN A 126 -11.65 10.89 -7.27
CA ASN A 126 -10.91 10.82 -6.02
C ASN A 126 -9.43 10.46 -6.25
N TYR A 127 -9.16 9.45 -7.08
CA TYR A 127 -7.80 9.05 -7.42
C TYR A 127 -7.03 10.19 -8.09
N CYS A 128 -7.60 10.80 -9.14
CA CYS A 128 -6.93 11.87 -9.90
C CYS A 128 -6.68 13.12 -9.04
N LEU A 129 -7.64 13.51 -8.18
CA LEU A 129 -7.45 14.62 -7.25
C LEU A 129 -6.38 14.31 -6.20
N SER A 130 -6.35 13.07 -5.69
CA SER A 130 -5.30 12.61 -4.77
C SER A 130 -3.92 12.74 -5.41
N VAL A 131 -3.74 12.24 -6.64
CA VAL A 131 -2.47 12.39 -7.36
C VAL A 131 -2.11 13.86 -7.55
N ALA A 132 -3.05 14.71 -7.97
CA ALA A 132 -2.79 16.13 -8.17
C ALA A 132 -2.35 16.82 -6.86
N ILE A 133 -3.03 16.56 -5.74
CA ILE A 133 -2.69 17.12 -4.43
C ILE A 133 -1.27 16.70 -3.99
N LEU A 134 -0.84 15.48 -4.31
CA LEU A 134 0.49 14.99 -3.95
C LEU A 134 1.63 15.62 -4.76
N HIS A 135 1.37 16.06 -5.98
CA HIS A 135 2.42 16.48 -6.92
C HIS A 135 2.42 17.98 -7.22
N ARG A 136 1.31 18.70 -7.01
CA ARG A 136 1.29 20.15 -7.23
C ARG A 136 2.09 20.89 -6.15
N PRO A 137 2.94 21.87 -6.52
CA PRO A 137 3.71 22.64 -5.54
C PRO A 137 2.84 23.45 -4.56
N ASP A 138 1.71 23.99 -5.02
CA ASP A 138 0.79 24.84 -4.24
C ASP A 138 -0.12 24.06 -3.27
N THR A 139 -0.18 22.73 -3.40
CA THR A 139 -0.91 21.84 -2.49
C THR A 139 -0.01 21.12 -1.47
N LYS A 140 1.30 21.35 -1.47
CA LYS A 140 2.23 20.73 -0.50
C LYS A 140 1.80 20.97 0.95
N GLY A 141 1.89 19.95 1.79
CA GLY A 141 1.39 19.98 3.19
C GLY A 141 -0.12 19.77 3.33
N LEU A 142 -0.84 19.53 2.23
CA LEU A 142 -2.23 19.10 2.32
C LEU A 142 -2.29 17.58 2.54
N ASN A 143 -3.02 17.15 3.57
CA ASN A 143 -3.22 15.74 3.88
C ASN A 143 -4.45 15.22 3.19
N ILE A 144 -4.28 14.23 2.32
CA ILE A 144 -5.40 13.52 1.73
C ILE A 144 -6.09 12.74 2.86
N PRO A 145 -7.41 12.87 3.04
CA PRO A 145 -8.07 12.17 4.12
C PRO A 145 -8.20 10.68 3.77
N THR A 146 -8.13 9.82 4.79
CA THR A 146 -7.92 8.38 4.65
C THR A 146 -8.93 7.71 3.71
N PHE A 147 -8.44 6.94 2.74
CA PHE A 147 -9.29 6.29 1.73
C PHE A 147 -10.37 5.37 2.33
N ALA A 148 -10.10 4.73 3.47
CA ALA A 148 -11.07 3.91 4.21
C ALA A 148 -12.23 4.70 4.83
N GLU A 149 -12.11 6.02 5.01
CA GLU A 149 -13.22 6.87 5.42
C GLU A 149 -13.95 7.49 4.21
N THR A 150 -13.25 7.65 3.07
CA THR A 150 -13.89 8.15 1.82
C THR A 150 -14.76 7.06 1.19
N PHE A 151 -14.22 5.84 1.04
CA PHE A 151 -14.90 4.69 0.45
C PHE A 151 -14.78 3.48 1.36
N PRO A 152 -15.43 3.52 2.55
CA PRO A 152 -15.36 2.43 3.52
C PRO A 152 -15.85 1.10 2.95
N ASP A 153 -16.70 1.12 1.91
CA ASP A 153 -17.23 -0.07 1.24
C ASP A 153 -16.20 -0.98 0.59
N LYS A 154 -14.98 -0.50 0.36
CA LYS A 154 -13.85 -1.34 -0.10
C LYS A 154 -13.19 -2.14 1.02
N PHE A 155 -13.50 -1.83 2.28
CA PHE A 155 -12.73 -2.31 3.44
C PHE A 155 -13.51 -3.18 4.42
N MET A 156 -14.83 -3.32 4.26
CA MET A 156 -15.65 -4.05 5.24
C MET A 156 -16.96 -4.60 4.66
N ASP A 157 -17.54 -5.55 5.41
CA ASP A 157 -18.81 -6.22 5.09
C ASP A 157 -19.96 -5.21 4.87
N PRO A 158 -20.74 -5.31 3.78
CA PRO A 158 -21.85 -4.42 3.50
C PRO A 158 -22.97 -4.42 4.54
N LYS A 159 -23.08 -5.48 5.36
CA LYS A 159 -23.98 -5.51 6.51
C LYS A 159 -23.67 -4.42 7.53
N VAL A 160 -22.42 -3.93 7.57
CA VAL A 160 -22.01 -2.78 8.40
C VAL A 160 -22.74 -1.52 7.94
N PHE A 161 -22.81 -1.23 6.63
CA PHE A 161 -23.44 -0.02 6.11
C PHE A 161 -24.95 0.02 6.33
N ARG A 162 -25.63 -1.13 6.25
CA ARG A 162 -27.06 -1.21 6.60
C ARG A 162 -27.29 -0.77 8.05
N LYS A 163 -26.49 -1.28 8.99
CA LYS A 163 -26.56 -0.92 10.42
C LYS A 163 -26.12 0.53 10.66
N ALA A 164 -25.07 0.98 9.98
CA ALA A 164 -24.58 2.36 10.06
C ALA A 164 -25.64 3.37 9.62
N ARG A 165 -26.36 3.07 8.53
CA ARG A 165 -27.49 3.89 8.05
C ARG A 165 -28.64 3.90 9.05
N GLU A 166 -28.96 2.76 9.67
CA GLU A 166 -29.96 2.68 10.73
C GLU A 166 -29.56 3.55 11.94
N VAL A 167 -28.33 3.40 12.44
CA VAL A 167 -27.80 4.20 13.56
C VAL A 167 -27.85 5.70 13.25
N SER A 168 -27.41 6.10 12.05
CA SER A 168 -27.39 7.52 11.64
C SER A 168 -28.79 8.14 11.58
N ASN A 169 -29.80 7.40 11.12
CA ASN A 169 -31.17 7.91 10.96
C ASN A 169 -32.03 7.80 12.22
N VAL A 170 -31.85 6.76 13.04
CA VAL A 170 -32.69 6.49 14.22
C VAL A 170 -32.14 7.22 15.46
N VAL A 171 -30.82 7.24 15.65
CA VAL A 171 -30.17 7.88 16.80
C VAL A 171 -29.73 9.28 16.40
N THR A 172 -30.70 10.21 16.46
CA THR A 172 -30.53 11.62 16.06
C THR A 172 -29.89 12.49 17.15
N SER A 173 -29.88 12.03 18.40
CA SER A 173 -29.22 12.69 19.54
C SER A 173 -28.66 11.65 20.53
N GLY A 174 -27.66 12.03 21.30
CA GLY A 174 -26.98 11.14 22.27
C GLY A 174 -25.84 10.32 21.67
N VAL A 175 -25.32 9.37 22.47
CA VAL A 175 -24.15 8.57 22.11
C VAL A 175 -24.54 7.42 21.16
N ARG A 176 -23.93 7.39 19.97
CA ARG A 176 -24.08 6.29 19.01
C ARG A 176 -23.14 5.15 19.38
N MET A 177 -23.66 3.92 19.44
CA MET A 177 -22.86 2.72 19.66
C MET A 177 -22.12 2.32 18.38
N PRO A 178 -20.82 1.99 18.43
CA PRO A 178 -20.09 1.55 17.25
C PRO A 178 -20.66 0.28 16.62
N VAL A 179 -20.78 0.26 15.28
CA VAL A 179 -21.20 -0.92 14.52
C VAL A 179 -20.05 -1.92 14.51
N THR A 180 -20.26 -3.11 15.09
CA THR A 180 -19.21 -4.13 15.16
C THR A 180 -19.07 -4.87 13.83
N ILE A 181 -17.84 -4.92 13.31
CA ILE A 181 -17.43 -5.71 12.16
C ILE A 181 -17.05 -7.11 12.66
N PRO A 182 -17.66 -8.18 12.14
CA PRO A 182 -17.25 -9.55 12.48
C PRO A 182 -15.84 -9.85 11.96
N VAL A 183 -15.03 -10.58 12.74
CA VAL A 183 -13.68 -11.01 12.32
C VAL A 183 -13.73 -12.02 11.17
N ASN A 184 -14.64 -12.98 11.27
CA ASN A 184 -14.86 -13.99 10.22
C ASN A 184 -16.15 -13.66 9.47
N TYR A 185 -16.02 -13.23 8.21
CA TYR A 185 -17.18 -12.88 7.38
C TYR A 185 -17.06 -13.34 5.91
N THR A 186 -15.85 -13.56 5.40
CA THR A 186 -15.62 -13.99 4.01
C THR A 186 -15.80 -15.50 3.85
N ALA A 187 -15.28 -16.30 4.78
CA ALA A 187 -15.43 -17.75 4.83
C ALA A 187 -15.60 -18.33 6.26
N ASN A 188 -15.91 -19.62 6.33
CA ASN A 188 -15.96 -20.39 7.58
C ASN A 188 -14.57 -20.94 7.93
N ASN A 189 -14.34 -21.34 9.18
CA ASN A 189 -13.11 -21.99 9.65
C ASN A 189 -12.80 -23.33 8.95
N SER A 190 -13.77 -23.92 8.25
CA SER A 190 -13.55 -25.09 7.39
C SER A 190 -12.72 -24.77 6.14
N GLU A 191 -12.65 -23.51 5.74
CA GLU A 191 -11.76 -23.01 4.68
C GLU A 191 -10.38 -22.73 5.28
N PRO A 192 -9.32 -23.49 4.94
CA PRO A 192 -8.00 -23.31 5.56
C PRO A 192 -7.44 -21.89 5.37
N GLU A 193 -7.68 -21.28 4.21
CA GLU A 193 -7.25 -19.92 3.91
C GLU A 193 -7.90 -18.85 4.80
N GLN A 194 -9.01 -19.16 5.49
CA GLN A 194 -9.62 -18.27 6.49
C GLN A 194 -8.68 -17.99 7.67
N ARG A 195 -7.75 -18.90 7.99
CA ARG A 195 -6.85 -18.75 9.16
C ARG A 195 -5.97 -17.51 9.08
N VAL A 196 -5.65 -17.06 7.86
CA VAL A 196 -4.84 -15.86 7.60
C VAL A 196 -5.68 -14.69 7.07
N ALA A 197 -7.01 -14.73 7.21
CA ALA A 197 -7.89 -13.62 6.85
C ALA A 197 -7.56 -12.34 7.62
N TYR A 198 -7.11 -12.43 8.88
CA TYR A 198 -6.67 -11.27 9.66
C TYR A 198 -5.49 -10.50 9.04
N PHE A 199 -4.72 -11.13 8.15
CA PHE A 199 -3.66 -10.48 7.38
C PHE A 199 -4.20 -9.97 6.05
N ARG A 200 -4.89 -10.85 5.30
CA ARG A 200 -5.42 -10.53 3.95
C ARG A 200 -6.42 -9.37 3.97
N GLU A 201 -7.27 -9.35 4.99
CA GLU A 201 -8.43 -8.47 5.09
C GLU A 201 -8.21 -7.33 6.12
N ASP A 202 -7.00 -7.18 6.65
CA ASP A 202 -6.62 -6.04 7.49
C ASP A 202 -6.76 -4.74 6.71
N ILE A 203 -7.45 -3.77 7.30
CA ILE A 203 -7.72 -2.48 6.66
C ILE A 203 -6.40 -1.71 6.44
N GLY A 204 -5.46 -1.77 7.39
CA GLY A 204 -4.18 -1.08 7.32
C GLY A 204 -3.27 -1.63 6.22
N ILE A 205 -3.22 -2.95 6.05
CA ILE A 205 -2.44 -3.60 4.98
C ILE A 205 -2.99 -3.22 3.61
N ASN A 206 -4.31 -3.27 3.43
CA ASN A 206 -4.94 -2.89 2.16
C ASN A 206 -4.80 -1.38 1.88
N LEU A 207 -4.84 -0.53 2.91
CA LEU A 207 -4.54 0.89 2.79
C LEU A 207 -3.08 1.13 2.39
N HIS A 208 -2.12 0.43 3.00
CA HIS A 208 -0.71 0.53 2.62
C HIS A 208 -0.51 0.24 1.13
N HIS A 209 -1.07 -0.88 0.65
CA HIS A 209 -0.95 -1.29 -0.75
C HIS A 209 -1.59 -0.27 -1.71
N TRP A 210 -2.77 0.26 -1.38
CA TRP A 210 -3.38 1.33 -2.17
C TRP A 210 -2.53 2.60 -2.20
N HIS A 211 -2.05 3.07 -1.05
CA HIS A 211 -1.23 4.27 -0.96
C HIS A 211 0.12 4.10 -1.67
N TRP A 212 0.73 2.92 -1.60
CA TRP A 212 1.96 2.63 -2.32
C TRP A 212 1.77 2.80 -3.83
N HIS A 213 0.69 2.22 -4.39
CA HIS A 213 0.37 2.39 -5.81
C HIS A 213 -0.14 3.80 -6.18
N LEU A 214 -0.68 4.57 -5.22
CA LEU A 214 -0.98 5.98 -5.40
C LEU A 214 0.29 6.83 -5.51
N VAL A 215 1.28 6.57 -4.64
CA VAL A 215 2.57 7.29 -4.62
C VAL A 215 3.44 6.87 -5.79
N TYR A 216 3.46 5.59 -6.15
CA TYR A 216 4.27 5.02 -7.24
C TYR A 216 3.38 4.47 -8.38
N PRO A 217 2.58 5.31 -9.05
CA PRO A 217 1.71 4.86 -10.12
C PRO A 217 2.56 4.36 -11.29
N PHE A 218 2.06 3.35 -11.99
CA PHE A 218 2.75 2.77 -13.15
C PHE A 218 2.43 3.47 -14.47
N ASP A 219 1.37 4.28 -14.49
CA ASP A 219 0.99 5.09 -15.64
C ASP A 219 0.49 6.46 -15.18
N SER A 220 0.83 7.49 -15.95
CA SER A 220 0.35 8.86 -15.77
C SER A 220 0.69 9.62 -17.05
N ALA A 221 -0.03 10.72 -17.30
CA ALA A 221 0.18 11.49 -18.51
C ALA A 221 1.49 12.30 -18.50
N ASP A 222 1.95 12.75 -17.33
CA ASP A 222 3.34 13.18 -17.14
C ASP A 222 4.20 12.02 -16.61
N ARG A 223 5.22 11.64 -17.38
CA ARG A 223 6.20 10.61 -16.99
C ARG A 223 6.95 10.98 -15.72
N SER A 224 7.08 12.27 -15.37
CA SER A 224 7.74 12.71 -14.13
C SER A 224 7.02 12.22 -12.87
N ILE A 225 5.69 12.06 -12.93
CA ILE A 225 4.87 11.51 -11.85
C ILE A 225 5.22 10.03 -11.63
N VAL A 226 5.50 9.28 -12.69
CA VAL A 226 5.87 7.85 -12.61
C VAL A 226 7.36 7.67 -12.29
N ASN A 227 8.23 8.54 -12.83
CA ASN A 227 9.68 8.43 -12.78
C ASN A 227 10.26 8.86 -11.42
N LYS A 228 9.88 8.15 -10.36
CA LYS A 228 10.42 8.28 -9.01
C LYS A 228 11.66 7.39 -8.83
N ASP A 229 12.54 7.79 -7.92
CA ASP A 229 13.82 7.11 -7.67
C ASP A 229 13.61 5.62 -7.35
N ARG A 230 14.30 4.75 -8.11
CA ARG A 230 14.34 3.29 -7.93
C ARG A 230 12.97 2.62 -7.76
N ARG A 231 11.92 3.16 -8.38
CA ARG A 231 10.54 2.69 -8.14
C ARG A 231 10.27 1.28 -8.66
N GLY A 232 11.02 0.79 -9.64
CA GLY A 232 10.95 -0.58 -10.11
C GLY A 232 11.59 -1.55 -9.12
N GLU A 233 12.71 -1.17 -8.50
CA GLU A 233 13.31 -1.95 -7.42
C GLU A 233 12.40 -1.98 -6.19
N LEU A 234 11.78 -0.84 -5.86
CA LEU A 234 10.83 -0.73 -4.76
C LEU A 234 9.55 -1.54 -5.03
N PHE A 235 9.09 -1.60 -6.28
CA PHE A 235 7.99 -2.49 -6.68
C PHE A 235 8.32 -3.95 -6.35
N TYR A 236 9.50 -4.43 -6.75
CA TYR A 236 9.97 -5.77 -6.40
C TYR A 236 10.03 -5.94 -4.87
N TYR A 237 10.71 -5.03 -4.17
CA TYR A 237 11.05 -5.23 -2.77
C TYR A 237 9.83 -5.17 -1.85
N MET A 238 8.92 -4.22 -2.06
CA MET A 238 7.70 -4.10 -1.26
C MET A 238 6.85 -5.37 -1.38
N HIS A 239 6.67 -5.90 -2.59
CA HIS A 239 5.90 -7.13 -2.80
C HIS A 239 6.64 -8.38 -2.33
N GLN A 240 7.96 -8.45 -2.47
CA GLN A 240 8.78 -9.54 -1.90
C GLN A 240 8.61 -9.61 -0.37
N GLN A 241 8.61 -8.46 0.30
CA GLN A 241 8.39 -8.36 1.74
C GLN A 241 6.96 -8.73 2.14
N ILE A 242 5.95 -8.37 1.34
CA ILE A 242 4.57 -8.86 1.54
C ILE A 242 4.52 -10.39 1.49
N ILE A 243 5.16 -11.02 0.51
CA ILE A 243 5.18 -12.49 0.38
C ILE A 243 5.93 -13.14 1.55
N ALA A 244 7.08 -12.59 1.97
CA ALA A 244 7.83 -13.09 3.12
C ALA A 244 7.00 -13.02 4.42
N ARG A 245 6.35 -11.87 4.68
CA ARG A 245 5.44 -11.69 5.82
C ARG A 245 4.25 -12.66 5.75
N TYR A 246 3.60 -12.76 4.59
CA TYR A 246 2.46 -13.66 4.42
C TYR A 246 2.84 -15.14 4.61
N ASN A 247 3.99 -15.59 4.10
CA ASN A 247 4.48 -16.95 4.31
C ASN A 247 4.77 -17.23 5.79
N MET A 248 5.32 -16.25 6.52
CA MET A 248 5.51 -16.38 7.96
C MET A 248 4.16 -16.51 8.70
N GLU A 249 3.14 -15.73 8.31
CA GLU A 249 1.79 -15.85 8.86
C GLU A 249 1.15 -17.21 8.54
N ARG A 250 1.34 -17.74 7.32
CA ARG A 250 0.87 -19.08 6.93
C ARG A 250 1.46 -20.15 7.87
N MET A 251 2.78 -20.14 8.07
CA MET A 251 3.45 -21.09 8.96
C MET A 251 3.02 -20.94 10.42
N CYS A 252 2.79 -19.71 10.91
CA CYS A 252 2.23 -19.47 12.24
C CYS A 252 0.84 -20.10 12.43
N ASN A 253 0.07 -20.30 11.35
CA ASN A 253 -1.29 -20.86 11.36
C ASN A 253 -1.36 -22.29 10.79
N GLY A 254 -0.22 -23.00 10.72
CA GLY A 254 -0.16 -24.39 10.26
C GLY A 254 -0.55 -24.58 8.80
N LEU A 255 -0.24 -23.60 7.95
CA LEU A 255 -0.35 -23.67 6.50
C LEU A 255 1.05 -23.71 5.88
N SER A 256 1.21 -24.46 4.80
CA SER A 256 2.43 -24.45 3.99
C SER A 256 2.67 -23.06 3.38
N ARG A 257 3.91 -22.78 2.97
CA ARG A 257 4.22 -21.60 2.13
C ARG A 257 3.28 -21.52 0.92
N VAL A 258 3.01 -20.31 0.47
CA VAL A 258 2.06 -20.07 -0.63
C VAL A 258 2.54 -20.77 -1.91
N ALA A 259 1.63 -21.50 -2.56
CA ALA A 259 1.92 -22.11 -3.86
C ALA A 259 1.88 -21.04 -4.96
N ARG A 260 2.92 -20.94 -5.78
CA ARG A 260 2.95 -20.01 -6.91
C ARG A 260 1.91 -20.35 -7.99
N TYR A 261 1.35 -19.33 -8.65
CA TYR A 261 0.47 -19.49 -9.81
C TYR A 261 1.27 -19.30 -11.11
N GLN A 262 2.02 -20.34 -11.50
CA GLN A 262 2.96 -20.30 -12.63
C GLN A 262 2.41 -20.88 -13.94
N ASN A 263 1.37 -21.73 -13.86
CA ASN A 263 0.71 -22.33 -15.02
C ASN A 263 -0.64 -21.66 -15.22
N PHE A 264 -0.70 -20.75 -16.20
CA PHE A 264 -1.89 -19.92 -16.46
C PHE A 264 -3.08 -20.70 -17.00
N ARG A 265 -2.92 -21.99 -17.30
CA ARG A 265 -3.97 -22.86 -17.84
C ARG A 265 -4.54 -23.82 -16.80
N GLU A 266 -3.93 -23.89 -15.62
CA GLU A 266 -4.43 -24.70 -14.51
C GLU A 266 -5.58 -23.99 -13.77
N PRO A 267 -6.54 -24.74 -13.20
CA PRO A 267 -7.54 -24.18 -12.31
C PRO A 267 -6.91 -23.50 -11.09
N ILE A 268 -7.44 -22.35 -10.70
CA ILE A 268 -7.14 -21.70 -9.42
C ILE A 268 -7.98 -22.41 -8.35
N GLU A 269 -7.34 -23.27 -7.55
CA GLU A 269 -8.00 -24.06 -6.52
C GLU A 269 -8.73 -23.19 -5.49
N GLU A 270 -8.11 -22.09 -5.07
CA GLU A 270 -8.65 -21.21 -4.03
C GLU A 270 -9.81 -20.36 -4.58
N GLY A 271 -11.02 -20.64 -4.10
CA GLY A 271 -12.16 -19.74 -4.24
C GLY A 271 -12.07 -18.56 -3.26
N TYR A 272 -12.69 -17.43 -3.61
CA TYR A 272 -12.80 -16.30 -2.70
C TYR A 272 -14.09 -15.51 -2.92
N PHE A 273 -14.81 -15.28 -1.83
CA PHE A 273 -16.09 -14.56 -1.83
C PHE A 273 -15.96 -13.29 -0.97
N PRO A 274 -15.69 -12.13 -1.57
CA PRO A 274 -15.18 -10.96 -0.87
C PRO A 274 -16.16 -10.36 0.14
N LYS A 275 -17.47 -10.58 -0.06
CA LYS A 275 -18.54 -9.92 0.71
C LYS A 275 -18.33 -8.40 0.77
N LEU A 276 -18.05 -7.78 -0.37
CA LEU A 276 -17.98 -6.33 -0.52
C LEU A 276 -19.08 -5.88 -1.48
N ASP A 277 -19.62 -4.69 -1.27
CA ASP A 277 -20.64 -4.08 -2.13
C ASP A 277 -20.30 -2.61 -2.37
N SER A 278 -20.23 -2.18 -3.62
CA SER A 278 -19.86 -0.81 -3.95
C SER A 278 -21.06 0.13 -3.84
N GLN A 279 -20.91 1.19 -3.05
CA GLN A 279 -21.93 2.24 -2.96
C GLN A 279 -22.03 3.05 -4.27
N VAL A 280 -20.89 3.30 -4.93
CA VAL A 280 -20.82 4.06 -6.19
C VAL A 280 -21.42 3.26 -7.34
N ALA A 281 -20.98 2.00 -7.51
CA ALA A 281 -21.44 1.16 -8.60
C ALA A 281 -22.81 0.52 -8.33
N SER A 282 -23.25 0.50 -7.07
CA SER A 282 -24.46 -0.17 -6.61
C SER A 282 -24.47 -1.66 -7.02
N ARG A 283 -23.30 -2.30 -6.93
CA ARG A 283 -23.08 -3.70 -7.29
C ARG A 283 -22.09 -4.38 -6.35
N ALA A 284 -22.39 -5.62 -6.02
CA ALA A 284 -21.52 -6.50 -5.26
C ALA A 284 -20.27 -6.86 -6.05
N TRP A 285 -19.13 -6.96 -5.38
CA TRP A 285 -17.88 -7.43 -5.99
C TRP A 285 -18.03 -8.92 -6.36
N PRO A 286 -17.81 -9.30 -7.63
CA PRO A 286 -17.97 -10.69 -8.06
C PRO A 286 -16.99 -11.61 -7.30
N PRO A 287 -17.47 -12.77 -6.82
CA PRO A 287 -16.59 -13.78 -6.23
C PRO A 287 -15.84 -14.55 -7.33
N ARG A 288 -14.77 -15.25 -6.92
CA ARG A 288 -14.18 -16.33 -7.74
C ARG A 288 -14.52 -17.67 -7.10
N PHE A 289 -15.18 -18.55 -7.85
CA PHE A 289 -15.45 -19.91 -7.40
C PHE A 289 -14.17 -20.75 -7.40
N ALA A 290 -14.08 -21.73 -6.50
CA ALA A 290 -12.97 -22.68 -6.46
C ALA A 290 -12.84 -23.43 -7.81
N GLY A 291 -11.61 -23.67 -8.25
CA GLY A 291 -11.32 -24.35 -9.52
C GLY A 291 -11.60 -23.50 -10.77
N THR A 292 -11.66 -22.17 -10.64
CA THR A 292 -11.84 -21.27 -11.80
C THR A 292 -10.55 -21.20 -12.62
N THR A 293 -10.62 -21.35 -13.94
CA THR A 293 -9.50 -21.14 -14.86
C THR A 293 -9.63 -19.78 -15.54
N ILE A 294 -8.51 -19.05 -15.69
CA ILE A 294 -8.49 -17.82 -16.48
C ILE A 294 -8.71 -18.12 -17.97
N ARG A 295 -9.28 -17.18 -18.70
CA ARG A 295 -9.63 -17.32 -20.13
C ARG A 295 -9.18 -16.11 -20.90
N ASP A 296 -9.06 -16.27 -22.22
CA ASP A 296 -8.81 -15.16 -23.13
C ASP A 296 -9.85 -14.06 -22.93
N LEU A 297 -9.39 -12.81 -22.91
CA LEU A 297 -10.20 -11.64 -22.63
C LEU A 297 -10.57 -10.93 -23.93
N ASP A 298 -11.86 -10.66 -24.12
CA ASP A 298 -12.38 -9.82 -25.19
C ASP A 298 -13.48 -8.90 -24.65
N ARG A 299 -13.05 -7.79 -24.03
CA ARG A 299 -13.94 -6.81 -23.40
C ARG A 299 -13.79 -5.46 -24.09
N PRO A 300 -14.51 -5.22 -25.20
CA PRO A 300 -14.40 -3.97 -25.98
C PRO A 300 -14.70 -2.71 -25.17
N VAL A 301 -15.62 -2.77 -24.19
CA VAL A 301 -15.98 -1.62 -23.34
C VAL A 301 -14.80 -1.13 -22.48
N ASP A 302 -13.95 -2.07 -22.07
CA ASP A 302 -12.74 -1.86 -21.27
C ASP A 302 -11.49 -1.67 -22.15
N GLN A 303 -11.64 -1.78 -23.47
CA GLN A 303 -10.57 -1.82 -24.48
C GLN A 303 -9.52 -2.89 -24.18
N ILE A 304 -9.97 -4.06 -23.74
CA ILE A 304 -9.11 -5.21 -23.46
C ILE A 304 -9.36 -6.28 -24.50
N ARG A 305 -8.31 -6.67 -25.21
CA ARG A 305 -8.27 -7.90 -26.02
C ARG A 305 -6.92 -8.56 -25.85
N ALA A 306 -6.87 -9.65 -25.09
CA ALA A 306 -5.64 -10.32 -24.71
C ALA A 306 -5.86 -11.81 -24.50
N ASP A 307 -4.99 -12.62 -25.06
CA ASP A 307 -5.03 -14.07 -24.91
C ASP A 307 -4.10 -14.52 -23.78
N VAL A 308 -4.41 -15.63 -23.12
CA VAL A 308 -3.56 -16.22 -22.07
C VAL A 308 -2.14 -16.50 -22.59
N SER A 309 -1.99 -16.82 -23.88
CA SER A 309 -0.68 -17.02 -24.51
C SER A 309 0.21 -15.77 -24.57
N GLN A 310 -0.38 -14.57 -24.45
CA GLN A 310 0.39 -13.33 -24.35
C GLN A 310 1.15 -13.27 -23.03
N LEU A 311 0.55 -13.71 -21.91
CA LEU A 311 1.24 -13.83 -20.62
C LEU A 311 2.43 -14.79 -20.71
N GLU A 312 2.23 -15.94 -21.39
CA GLU A 312 3.30 -16.93 -21.63
C GLU A 312 4.45 -16.31 -22.44
N THR A 313 4.11 -15.56 -23.49
CA THR A 313 5.10 -14.88 -24.35
C THR A 313 5.89 -13.81 -23.57
N TRP A 314 5.21 -13.00 -22.76
CA TRP A 314 5.86 -11.95 -21.95
C TRP A 314 6.76 -12.56 -20.88
N ARG A 315 6.32 -13.64 -20.21
CA ARG A 315 7.16 -14.42 -19.30
C ARG A 315 8.43 -14.88 -20.02
N ASP A 316 8.30 -15.54 -21.17
CA ASP A 316 9.45 -16.13 -21.86
C ASP A 316 10.47 -15.06 -22.28
N ARG A 317 9.99 -13.89 -22.74
CA ARG A 317 10.85 -12.74 -23.05
C ARG A 317 11.52 -12.16 -21.81
N PHE A 318 10.82 -12.08 -20.68
CA PHE A 318 11.40 -11.63 -19.41
C PHE A 318 12.50 -12.58 -18.95
N VAL A 319 12.21 -13.88 -18.91
CA VAL A 319 13.18 -14.92 -18.57
C VAL A 319 14.39 -14.86 -19.49
N GLN A 320 14.19 -14.70 -20.81
CA GLN A 320 15.28 -14.55 -21.77
C GLN A 320 16.16 -13.33 -21.45
N ALA A 321 15.57 -12.17 -21.12
CA ALA A 321 16.34 -10.97 -20.78
C ALA A 321 17.17 -11.14 -19.50
N VAL A 322 16.61 -11.86 -18.51
CA VAL A 322 17.33 -12.25 -17.30
C VAL A 322 18.46 -13.23 -17.62
N GLU A 323 18.21 -14.22 -18.47
CA GLU A 323 19.21 -15.22 -18.86
C GLU A 323 20.42 -14.60 -19.54
N THR A 324 20.20 -13.66 -20.46
CA THR A 324 21.26 -12.95 -21.19
C THR A 324 21.82 -11.74 -20.45
N LEU A 325 21.27 -11.39 -19.27
CA LEU A 325 21.55 -10.15 -18.54
C LEU A 325 21.47 -8.91 -19.44
N SER A 326 20.52 -8.89 -20.37
CA SER A 326 20.36 -7.81 -21.34
C SER A 326 18.91 -7.61 -21.79
N VAL A 327 18.52 -6.36 -21.93
CA VAL A 327 17.19 -5.92 -22.36
C VAL A 327 17.24 -5.41 -23.79
N THR A 328 16.34 -5.87 -24.64
CA THR A 328 16.17 -5.37 -26.01
C THR A 328 15.36 -4.08 -26.00
N LEU A 329 15.99 -2.97 -26.40
CA LEU A 329 15.36 -1.67 -26.56
C LEU A 329 14.50 -1.60 -27.82
N ALA A 330 13.62 -0.60 -27.91
CA ALA A 330 12.73 -0.42 -29.07
C ALA A 330 13.47 -0.23 -30.41
N ASN A 331 14.72 0.25 -30.39
CA ASN A 331 15.58 0.41 -31.57
C ASN A 331 16.40 -0.85 -31.91
N GLY A 332 16.15 -1.98 -31.23
CA GLY A 332 16.85 -3.25 -31.43
C GLY A 332 18.21 -3.37 -30.73
N ARG A 333 18.70 -2.30 -30.07
CA ARG A 333 19.95 -2.37 -29.29
C ARG A 333 19.72 -3.12 -27.98
N GLN A 334 20.78 -3.72 -27.45
CA GLN A 334 20.78 -4.36 -26.14
C GLN A 334 21.26 -3.38 -25.06
N MET A 335 20.57 -3.37 -23.92
CA MET A 335 20.93 -2.63 -22.71
C MET A 335 21.27 -3.64 -21.61
N PRO A 336 22.47 -3.59 -21.01
CA PRO A 336 22.85 -4.55 -19.97
C PRO A 336 22.02 -4.39 -18.70
N LEU A 337 21.75 -5.50 -18.02
CA LEU A 337 21.20 -5.52 -16.66
C LEU A 337 22.38 -5.56 -15.68
N ASP A 338 22.87 -4.38 -15.30
CA ASP A 338 23.95 -4.22 -14.34
C ASP A 338 23.49 -4.43 -12.90
N GLU A 339 24.44 -4.56 -11.97
CA GLU A 339 24.19 -4.83 -10.55
C GLU A 339 23.43 -3.71 -9.82
N GLU A 340 23.61 -2.45 -10.25
CA GLU A 340 23.07 -1.27 -9.57
C GLU A 340 21.64 -0.96 -10.02
N ARG A 341 21.32 -1.14 -11.30
CA ARG A 341 20.04 -0.73 -11.92
C ARG A 341 19.24 -1.88 -12.51
N GLY A 342 19.81 -3.07 -12.64
CA GLY A 342 19.15 -4.19 -13.33
C GLY A 342 17.81 -4.57 -12.70
N ILE A 343 17.73 -4.65 -11.37
CA ILE A 343 16.45 -4.95 -10.69
C ILE A 343 15.42 -3.83 -10.87
N ASP A 344 15.83 -2.57 -10.92
CA ASP A 344 14.93 -1.43 -11.15
C ASP A 344 14.36 -1.42 -12.56
N ILE A 345 15.20 -1.71 -13.55
CA ILE A 345 14.79 -1.89 -14.95
C ILE A 345 13.80 -3.05 -15.05
N LEU A 346 14.11 -4.20 -14.45
CA LEU A 346 13.24 -5.37 -14.47
C LEU A 346 11.90 -5.10 -13.78
N GLY A 347 11.89 -4.36 -12.66
CA GLY A 347 10.67 -3.98 -11.96
C GLY A 347 9.72 -3.19 -12.86
N ASN A 348 10.24 -2.19 -13.58
CA ASN A 348 9.48 -1.40 -14.53
C ASN A 348 9.02 -2.22 -15.76
N MET A 349 9.79 -3.22 -16.18
CA MET A 349 9.40 -4.14 -17.25
C MET A 349 8.29 -5.11 -16.83
N MET A 350 8.35 -5.62 -15.61
CA MET A 350 7.45 -6.66 -15.09
C MET A 350 6.06 -6.10 -14.76
N GLU A 351 6.00 -4.94 -14.10
CA GLU A 351 4.74 -4.40 -13.55
C GLU A 351 3.61 -4.31 -14.60
N SER A 352 3.73 -3.68 -15.76
CA SER A 352 4.78 -2.80 -16.28
C SER A 352 4.40 -1.33 -16.10
N SER A 353 5.42 -0.46 -16.01
CA SER A 353 5.24 0.99 -15.96
C SER A 353 5.53 1.67 -17.31
N ILE A 354 5.08 2.92 -17.49
CA ILE A 354 5.34 3.73 -18.69
C ILE A 354 6.84 4.05 -18.90
N ILE A 355 7.67 3.83 -17.87
CA ILE A 355 9.13 3.97 -17.93
C ILE A 355 9.84 2.65 -18.25
N SER A 356 9.09 1.58 -18.57
CA SER A 356 9.64 0.34 -19.12
C SER A 356 10.45 0.63 -20.40
N PRO A 357 11.66 0.05 -20.56
CA PRO A 357 12.55 0.30 -21.69
C PRO A 357 11.99 -0.14 -23.05
N ASN A 358 11.07 -1.13 -23.07
CA ASN A 358 10.44 -1.61 -24.29
C ASN A 358 9.09 -2.31 -24.00
N ARG A 359 8.10 -1.54 -23.54
CA ARG A 359 6.76 -2.03 -23.18
C ARG A 359 6.06 -2.83 -24.28
N PRO A 360 6.10 -2.47 -25.58
CA PRO A 360 5.50 -3.29 -26.64
C PRO A 360 6.11 -4.69 -26.78
N TYR A 361 7.40 -4.85 -26.45
CA TYR A 361 8.08 -6.14 -26.52
C TYR A 361 7.89 -6.98 -25.25
N TYR A 362 8.10 -6.38 -24.07
CA TYR A 362 8.03 -7.11 -22.79
C TYR A 362 6.63 -7.21 -22.19
N GLY A 363 5.68 -6.40 -22.67
CA GLY A 363 4.29 -6.46 -22.26
C GLY A 363 4.00 -5.81 -20.91
N ASP A 364 2.93 -6.28 -20.28
CA ASP A 364 2.35 -5.76 -19.04
C ASP A 364 2.00 -6.92 -18.08
N LEU A 365 2.95 -7.86 -17.90
CA LEU A 365 2.71 -9.20 -17.33
C LEU A 365 2.01 -9.16 -15.97
N HIS A 366 2.57 -8.47 -14.96
CA HIS A 366 1.98 -8.41 -13.62
C HIS A 366 0.56 -7.83 -13.64
N ASN A 367 0.38 -6.67 -14.26
CA ASN A 367 -0.92 -5.97 -14.32
C ASN A 367 -1.96 -6.80 -15.07
N MET A 368 -1.60 -7.40 -16.19
CA MET A 368 -2.53 -8.24 -16.95
C MET A 368 -2.88 -9.53 -16.19
N GLY A 369 -1.98 -10.10 -15.39
CA GLY A 369 -2.32 -11.19 -14.48
C GLY A 369 -3.47 -10.82 -13.52
N HIS A 370 -3.44 -9.62 -12.95
CA HIS A 370 -4.57 -9.08 -12.17
C HIS A 370 -5.87 -9.00 -13.00
N VAL A 371 -5.79 -8.51 -14.24
CA VAL A 371 -6.94 -8.42 -15.16
C VAL A 371 -7.53 -9.80 -15.50
N PHE A 372 -6.69 -10.76 -15.92
CA PHE A 372 -7.12 -12.12 -16.26
C PHE A 372 -7.79 -12.84 -15.07
N ILE A 373 -7.23 -12.72 -13.88
CA ILE A 373 -7.79 -13.33 -12.67
C ILE A 373 -9.12 -12.64 -12.30
N SER A 374 -9.16 -11.31 -12.32
CA SER A 374 -10.32 -10.54 -11.87
C SER A 374 -11.55 -10.66 -12.78
N TYR A 375 -11.35 -10.88 -14.09
CA TYR A 375 -12.42 -11.11 -15.07
C TYR A 375 -12.68 -12.59 -15.38
N SER A 376 -12.07 -13.52 -14.65
CA SER A 376 -12.24 -14.97 -14.91
C SER A 376 -13.71 -15.47 -14.90
N HIS A 377 -14.60 -14.74 -14.23
CA HIS A 377 -16.04 -15.02 -14.19
C HIS A 377 -16.83 -14.44 -15.39
N ASP A 378 -16.32 -13.42 -16.09
CA ASP A 378 -16.94 -12.77 -17.25
C ASP A 378 -15.86 -12.21 -18.21
N PRO A 379 -15.10 -13.07 -18.88
CA PRO A 379 -13.91 -12.66 -19.64
C PRO A 379 -14.22 -11.88 -20.92
N ASP A 380 -15.47 -11.90 -21.41
CA ASP A 380 -15.87 -11.29 -22.67
C ASP A 380 -17.07 -10.34 -22.56
N HIS A 381 -17.40 -9.92 -21.33
CA HIS A 381 -18.46 -8.97 -21.03
C HIS A 381 -19.88 -9.47 -21.35
N ARG A 382 -20.08 -10.75 -21.71
CA ARG A 382 -21.42 -11.26 -22.06
C ARG A 382 -22.42 -11.18 -20.90
N HIS A 383 -21.92 -11.15 -19.66
CA HIS A 383 -22.74 -11.08 -18.45
C HIS A 383 -22.83 -9.68 -17.85
N LEU A 384 -22.22 -8.67 -18.47
CA LEU A 384 -22.21 -7.28 -18.00
C LEU A 384 -21.67 -7.15 -16.56
N GLU A 385 -20.74 -8.02 -16.18
CA GLU A 385 -20.13 -8.03 -14.84
C GLU A 385 -18.87 -7.16 -14.78
N GLN A 386 -18.61 -6.64 -13.59
CA GLN A 386 -17.41 -5.86 -13.24
C GLN A 386 -16.24 -6.78 -12.87
N PHE A 387 -15.04 -6.24 -12.64
CA PHE A 387 -13.93 -7.05 -12.14
C PHE A 387 -14.14 -7.48 -10.67
N GLY A 388 -13.61 -8.66 -10.30
CA GLY A 388 -13.49 -9.08 -8.89
C GLY A 388 -12.41 -8.30 -8.13
N VAL A 389 -12.20 -8.60 -6.85
CA VAL A 389 -11.29 -7.81 -5.97
C VAL A 389 -9.82 -7.75 -6.43
N MET A 390 -9.36 -8.73 -7.22
CA MET A 390 -8.03 -8.69 -7.84
C MET A 390 -7.87 -7.54 -8.85
N GLY A 391 -8.97 -6.97 -9.32
CA GLY A 391 -9.01 -5.87 -10.26
C GLY A 391 -8.82 -4.49 -9.62
N ASP A 392 -8.63 -4.36 -8.31
CA ASP A 392 -8.40 -3.07 -7.64
C ASP A 392 -7.32 -3.18 -6.57
N SER A 393 -6.36 -2.26 -6.56
CA SER A 393 -5.25 -2.28 -5.60
C SER A 393 -5.72 -2.10 -4.16
N ALA A 394 -6.84 -1.43 -3.88
CA ALA A 394 -7.37 -1.32 -2.52
C ALA A 394 -7.95 -2.63 -1.97
N THR A 395 -8.22 -3.62 -2.83
CA THR A 395 -8.89 -4.86 -2.44
C THR A 395 -8.16 -6.14 -2.82
N ALA A 396 -7.16 -6.07 -3.70
CA ALA A 396 -6.50 -7.25 -4.25
C ALA A 396 -5.86 -8.13 -3.17
N MET A 397 -5.22 -7.54 -2.16
CA MET A 397 -4.58 -8.28 -1.06
C MET A 397 -5.56 -9.13 -0.22
N ARG A 398 -6.87 -8.86 -0.33
CA ARG A 398 -7.89 -9.66 0.35
C ARG A 398 -7.99 -11.07 -0.22
N ASP A 399 -7.64 -11.25 -1.49
CA ASP A 399 -7.80 -12.52 -2.21
C ASP A 399 -6.57 -13.44 -2.01
N PRO A 400 -6.74 -14.71 -1.60
CA PRO A 400 -5.62 -15.66 -1.52
C PRO A 400 -4.79 -15.78 -2.80
N VAL A 401 -5.40 -15.62 -3.99
CA VAL A 401 -4.67 -15.72 -5.27
C VAL A 401 -3.71 -14.57 -5.51
N PHE A 402 -3.89 -13.41 -4.84
CA PHE A 402 -2.93 -12.31 -4.88
C PHE A 402 -1.53 -12.79 -4.52
N TYR A 403 -1.44 -13.54 -3.43
CA TYR A 403 -0.18 -14.05 -2.92
C TYR A 403 0.40 -15.15 -3.80
N ARG A 404 -0.44 -15.96 -4.45
CA ARG A 404 0.00 -16.95 -5.44
C ARG A 404 0.59 -16.29 -6.68
N TRP A 405 -0.05 -15.23 -7.17
CA TRP A 405 0.40 -14.44 -8.31
C TRP A 405 1.71 -13.72 -7.98
N HIS A 406 1.75 -12.99 -6.87
CA HIS A 406 2.94 -12.25 -6.46
C HIS A 406 4.11 -13.15 -6.05
N SER A 407 3.87 -14.35 -5.53
CA SER A 407 4.94 -15.33 -5.32
C SER A 407 5.56 -15.82 -6.63
N TYR A 408 4.77 -15.94 -7.70
CA TYR A 408 5.29 -16.26 -9.03
C TYR A 408 6.08 -15.08 -9.62
N ILE A 409 5.58 -13.84 -9.46
CA ILE A 409 6.29 -12.62 -9.88
C ILE A 409 7.62 -12.45 -9.12
N ASP A 410 7.63 -12.67 -7.80
CA ASP A 410 8.87 -12.67 -7.00
C ASP A 410 9.87 -13.71 -7.52
N ASP A 411 9.44 -14.95 -7.79
CA ASP A 411 10.32 -15.99 -8.34
C ASP A 411 11.01 -15.55 -9.64
N LEU A 412 10.31 -14.83 -10.52
CA LEU A 412 10.91 -14.28 -11.75
C LEU A 412 11.97 -13.21 -11.46
N PHE A 413 11.79 -12.38 -10.45
CA PHE A 413 12.83 -11.45 -9.99
C PHE A 413 13.99 -12.19 -9.34
N GLN A 414 13.73 -13.26 -8.58
CA GLN A 414 14.77 -14.05 -7.95
C GLN A 414 15.70 -14.69 -9.00
N LEU A 415 15.20 -15.08 -10.18
CA LEU A 415 16.05 -15.57 -11.29
C LEU A 415 17.20 -14.59 -11.60
N TYR A 416 16.92 -13.28 -11.59
CA TYR A 416 17.95 -12.26 -11.77
C TYR A 416 18.84 -12.11 -10.52
N LYS A 417 18.25 -12.09 -9.32
CA LYS A 417 19.02 -12.00 -8.07
C LYS A 417 20.01 -13.16 -7.90
N TYR A 418 19.68 -14.36 -8.39
CA TYR A 418 20.59 -15.52 -8.41
C TYR A 418 21.77 -15.39 -9.38
N LYS A 419 21.68 -14.50 -10.38
CA LYS A 419 22.79 -14.22 -11.31
C LYS A 419 23.74 -13.14 -10.80
N LEU A 420 23.38 -12.42 -9.74
CA LEU A 420 24.27 -11.46 -9.11
C LEU A 420 25.34 -12.18 -8.30
N ASN A 421 26.55 -11.62 -8.31
CA ASN A 421 27.61 -12.11 -7.45
C ASN A 421 27.19 -11.96 -5.97
N PRO A 422 27.43 -12.99 -5.13
CA PRO A 422 27.32 -12.85 -3.69
C PRO A 422 28.10 -11.64 -3.20
N TYR A 423 27.60 -10.97 -2.16
CA TYR A 423 28.32 -9.85 -1.56
C TYR A 423 29.66 -10.33 -1.00
N GLY A 424 30.74 -9.68 -1.43
CA GLY A 424 32.07 -9.87 -0.88
C GLY A 424 32.21 -9.27 0.51
N ASP A 425 33.29 -9.65 1.18
CA ASP A 425 33.64 -9.16 2.52
C ASP A 425 33.79 -7.63 2.52
N ASP A 426 34.24 -7.03 1.41
CA ASP A 426 34.34 -5.58 1.24
C ASP A 426 33.00 -4.84 1.30
N LYS A 427 31.89 -5.54 1.01
CA LYS A 427 30.53 -4.98 1.08
C LYS A 427 29.83 -5.30 2.39
N LEU A 428 30.16 -6.43 3.01
CA LEU A 428 29.49 -6.92 4.21
C LEU A 428 30.16 -6.45 5.50
N ASP A 429 31.49 -6.38 5.53
CA ASP A 429 32.24 -6.05 6.74
C ASP A 429 32.18 -4.55 7.04
N PHE A 430 32.24 -4.23 8.32
CA PHE A 430 32.52 -2.88 8.80
C PHE A 430 33.76 -2.94 9.71
N PRO A 431 34.98 -2.77 9.15
CA PRO A 431 36.22 -2.94 9.90
C PRO A 431 36.27 -2.07 11.16
N GLY A 432 36.65 -2.69 12.27
CA GLY A 432 36.69 -2.03 13.59
C GLY A 432 35.35 -1.98 14.31
N VAL A 433 34.25 -2.45 13.72
CA VAL A 433 32.94 -2.55 14.36
C VAL A 433 32.58 -4.02 14.57
N ARG A 434 32.30 -4.40 15.82
CA ARG A 434 31.84 -5.74 16.19
C ARG A 434 30.51 -5.66 16.93
N VAL A 435 29.48 -6.34 16.43
CA VAL A 435 28.22 -6.53 17.16
C VAL A 435 28.40 -7.75 18.07
N SER A 436 28.31 -7.52 19.38
CA SER A 436 28.52 -8.55 20.39
C SER A 436 27.23 -9.31 20.71
N SER A 437 26.09 -8.62 20.68
CA SER A 437 24.77 -9.24 20.85
C SER A 437 23.66 -8.35 20.30
N VAL A 438 22.55 -8.98 19.94
CA VAL A 438 21.26 -8.34 19.69
C VAL A 438 20.21 -9.03 20.57
N GLY A 439 19.20 -8.30 21.01
CA GLY A 439 18.05 -8.86 21.70
C GLY A 439 16.86 -7.92 21.70
N VAL A 440 15.73 -8.40 22.21
CA VAL A 440 14.55 -7.57 22.46
C VAL A 440 14.16 -7.61 23.93
N GLU A 441 13.74 -6.47 24.44
CA GLU A 441 13.20 -6.30 25.78
C GLU A 441 11.81 -5.67 25.69
N GLY A 442 10.84 -6.21 26.42
CA GLY A 442 9.45 -5.72 26.42
C GLY A 442 8.61 -6.42 27.47
N ALA A 443 7.31 -6.07 27.51
CA ALA A 443 6.38 -6.62 28.51
C ALA A 443 6.19 -8.14 28.42
N ALA A 444 6.41 -8.73 27.24
CA ALA A 444 6.35 -10.19 27.03
C ALA A 444 7.57 -10.94 27.60
N GLY A 445 8.60 -10.22 28.04
CA GLY A 445 9.87 -10.78 28.52
C GLY A 445 11.01 -10.62 27.52
N ARG A 446 12.23 -10.98 27.95
CA ARG A 446 13.43 -10.90 27.12
C ARG A 446 13.35 -11.88 25.94
N ASN A 447 13.73 -11.43 24.75
CA ASN A 447 13.72 -12.20 23.50
C ASN A 447 12.35 -12.85 23.18
N THR A 448 11.27 -12.25 23.67
CA THR A 448 9.89 -12.69 23.45
C THR A 448 9.08 -11.50 22.94
N LEU A 449 8.34 -11.71 21.84
CA LEU A 449 7.43 -10.74 21.27
C LEU A 449 6.00 -11.20 21.56
N GLY A 450 5.23 -10.38 22.28
CA GLY A 450 3.86 -10.70 22.65
C GLY A 450 2.87 -10.10 21.66
N THR A 451 2.01 -10.93 21.07
CA THR A 451 0.95 -10.51 20.15
C THR A 451 -0.43 -10.86 20.71
N PHE A 452 -1.45 -10.12 20.30
CA PHE A 452 -2.82 -10.25 20.76
C PHE A 452 -3.81 -9.62 19.76
N TRP A 453 -5.11 -9.71 20.03
CA TRP A 453 -6.12 -9.01 19.24
C TRP A 453 -6.41 -7.62 19.83
N GLU A 454 -6.38 -6.56 19.02
CA GLU A 454 -6.83 -5.23 19.44
C GLU A 454 -8.19 -4.90 18.83
N LEU A 455 -9.05 -4.26 19.62
CA LEU A 455 -10.35 -3.75 19.18
C LEU A 455 -10.27 -2.24 19.02
N SER A 456 -10.42 -1.79 17.78
CA SER A 456 -10.24 -0.41 17.36
C SER A 456 -11.48 0.13 16.64
N THR A 457 -11.53 1.44 16.41
CA THR A 457 -12.65 2.11 15.74
C THR A 457 -12.20 2.97 14.56
N VAL A 458 -13.05 3.05 13.54
CA VAL A 458 -12.88 3.91 12.36
C VAL A 458 -14.17 4.69 12.12
N GLU A 459 -14.05 5.93 11.65
CA GLU A 459 -15.18 6.78 11.30
C GLU A 459 -15.73 6.43 9.91
N LEU A 460 -17.05 6.29 9.78
CA LEU A 460 -17.72 5.98 8.52
C LEU A 460 -18.51 7.14 7.95
N ALA A 461 -18.80 8.18 8.76
CA ALA A 461 -19.73 9.23 8.41
C ALA A 461 -19.35 9.96 7.12
N ARG A 462 -18.05 10.10 6.81
CA ARG A 462 -17.54 10.78 5.61
C ARG A 462 -17.85 10.04 4.31
N GLY A 463 -17.94 8.71 4.35
CA GLY A 463 -18.16 7.85 3.18
C GLY A 463 -19.55 7.22 3.11
N LEU A 464 -20.49 7.67 3.94
CA LEU A 464 -21.85 7.12 4.03
C LEU A 464 -22.86 8.05 3.33
N ASP A 465 -22.86 8.04 1.99
CA ASP A 465 -23.69 8.93 1.17
C ASP A 465 -25.20 8.89 1.50
N PHE A 466 -25.80 10.07 1.46
CA PHE A 466 -27.23 10.36 1.67
C PHE A 466 -27.74 9.89 3.04
N THR A 467 -26.97 10.19 4.09
CA THR A 467 -27.35 9.98 5.49
C THR A 467 -27.18 11.25 6.33
N PRO A 468 -27.89 11.39 7.46
CA PRO A 468 -27.66 12.48 8.40
C PRO A 468 -26.18 12.59 8.80
N ARG A 469 -25.74 13.83 9.05
CA ARG A 469 -24.40 14.13 9.55
C ARG A 469 -24.21 13.62 10.99
N GLY A 470 -22.96 13.68 11.46
CA GLY A 470 -22.54 13.22 12.78
C GLY A 470 -21.88 11.84 12.75
N SER A 471 -21.03 11.59 13.74
CA SER A 471 -20.17 10.41 13.83
C SER A 471 -20.95 9.10 13.73
N VAL A 472 -20.42 8.14 12.96
CA VAL A 472 -20.89 6.77 12.85
C VAL A 472 -19.66 5.86 12.86
N LEU A 473 -19.30 5.37 14.04
CA LEU A 473 -18.12 4.54 14.20
C LEU A 473 -18.40 3.09 13.81
N ALA A 474 -17.48 2.48 13.07
CA ALA A 474 -17.33 1.03 13.00
C ALA A 474 -16.25 0.56 13.97
N ARG A 475 -16.43 -0.63 14.53
CA ARG A 475 -15.49 -1.26 15.45
C ARG A 475 -14.99 -2.57 14.87
N PHE A 476 -13.69 -2.71 14.71
CA PHE A 476 -13.05 -3.84 14.07
C PHE A 476 -11.92 -4.41 14.93
N THR A 477 -11.63 -5.69 14.73
CA THR A 477 -10.55 -6.40 15.44
C THR A 477 -9.41 -6.65 14.47
N HIS A 478 -8.19 -6.36 14.89
CA HIS A 478 -6.97 -6.58 14.11
C HIS A 478 -5.87 -7.16 15.01
N LEU A 479 -4.84 -7.73 14.40
CA LEU A 479 -3.65 -8.17 15.13
C LEU A 479 -2.96 -6.94 15.76
N GLN A 480 -2.31 -7.15 16.89
CA GLN A 480 -1.50 -6.15 17.57
C GLN A 480 -0.33 -6.83 18.27
N HIS A 481 0.73 -6.07 18.55
CA HIS A 481 1.84 -6.49 19.39
C HIS A 481 2.02 -5.55 20.60
N GLN A 482 2.64 -6.07 21.65
CA GLN A 482 3.17 -5.26 22.74
C GLN A 482 4.38 -4.48 22.24
N ASP A 483 4.54 -3.23 22.67
CA ASP A 483 5.72 -2.46 22.33
C ASP A 483 6.97 -3.09 22.97
N PHE A 484 8.09 -2.99 22.25
CA PHE A 484 9.36 -3.56 22.69
C PHE A 484 10.52 -2.67 22.25
N THR A 485 11.71 -2.95 22.76
CA THR A 485 12.94 -2.22 22.45
C THR A 485 14.02 -3.22 22.02
N TYR A 486 14.66 -2.96 20.89
CA TYR A 486 15.88 -3.63 20.49
C TYR A 486 17.04 -3.17 21.38
N VAL A 487 17.85 -4.11 21.84
CA VAL A 487 19.09 -3.83 22.58
C VAL A 487 20.25 -4.47 21.82
N ILE A 488 21.15 -3.63 21.32
CA ILE A 488 22.28 -4.06 20.48
C ILE A 488 23.57 -3.59 21.13
N GLU A 489 24.46 -4.53 21.43
CA GLU A 489 25.77 -4.25 22.00
C GLU A 489 26.82 -4.23 20.89
N VAL A 490 27.49 -3.10 20.71
CA VAL A 490 28.44 -2.87 19.61
C VAL A 490 29.76 -2.34 20.18
N ASN A 491 30.86 -3.01 19.86
CA ASN A 491 32.20 -2.54 20.20
C ASN A 491 32.86 -1.92 18.96
N ASN A 492 33.31 -0.67 19.10
CA ASN A 492 34.06 0.07 18.09
C ASN A 492 35.55 0.16 18.49
N THR A 493 36.39 -0.61 17.80
CA THR A 493 37.84 -0.67 18.02
C THR A 493 38.65 0.18 17.04
N SER A 494 38.01 1.06 16.26
CA SER A 494 38.69 1.93 15.29
C SER A 494 39.48 3.08 15.94
N GLY A 495 39.25 3.34 17.23
CA GLY A 495 39.87 4.46 17.96
C GLY A 495 39.25 5.83 17.65
N GLN A 496 38.26 5.91 16.76
CA GLN A 496 37.53 7.14 16.41
C GLN A 496 36.02 6.89 16.40
N SER A 497 35.23 7.96 16.52
CA SER A 497 33.78 7.86 16.35
C SER A 497 33.45 7.58 14.88
N VAL A 498 32.59 6.57 14.64
CA VAL A 498 32.13 6.21 13.29
C VAL A 498 30.61 6.23 13.23
N MET A 499 30.04 6.34 12.03
CA MET A 499 28.59 6.23 11.81
C MET A 499 28.27 4.85 11.23
N GLY A 500 27.25 4.20 11.78
CA GLY A 500 26.75 2.92 11.28
C GLY A 500 25.28 3.01 10.89
N THR A 501 24.88 2.21 9.90
CA THR A 501 23.47 1.94 9.60
C THR A 501 23.11 0.61 10.25
N VAL A 502 22.20 0.63 11.21
CA VAL A 502 21.64 -0.57 11.83
C VAL A 502 20.54 -1.10 10.93
N ARG A 503 20.58 -2.39 10.60
CA ARG A 503 19.60 -3.10 9.79
C ARG A 503 19.08 -4.30 10.57
N ILE A 504 17.77 -4.37 10.78
CA ILE A 504 17.16 -5.40 11.62
C ILE A 504 16.19 -6.22 10.77
N PHE A 505 16.38 -7.54 10.80
CA PHE A 505 15.54 -8.50 10.10
C PHE A 505 15.09 -9.61 11.03
N MET A 506 14.02 -10.30 10.64
CA MET A 506 13.57 -11.51 11.32
C MET A 506 13.15 -12.57 10.30
N ALA A 507 13.40 -13.83 10.60
CA ALA A 507 12.90 -14.94 9.80
C ALA A 507 12.46 -16.11 10.69
N PRO A 508 11.55 -16.97 10.22
CA PRO A 508 11.36 -18.30 10.75
C PRO A 508 12.68 -19.09 10.77
N VAL A 509 12.81 -20.01 11.73
CA VAL A 509 13.95 -20.96 11.79
C VAL A 509 13.65 -22.29 11.12
N GLN A 510 12.36 -22.64 11.00
CA GLN A 510 11.88 -23.90 10.48
C GLN A 510 10.88 -23.69 9.34
N ASP A 511 10.81 -24.67 8.46
CA ASP A 511 9.79 -24.77 7.41
C ASP A 511 8.45 -25.30 7.96
N GLU A 512 7.47 -25.44 7.08
CA GLU A 512 6.15 -25.99 7.41
C GLU A 512 6.14 -27.43 7.94
N ASN A 513 7.23 -28.20 7.77
CA ASN A 513 7.38 -29.57 8.26
C ASN A 513 8.20 -29.64 9.56
N GLY A 514 8.68 -28.50 10.07
CA GLY A 514 9.55 -28.42 11.25
C GLY A 514 11.03 -28.68 10.97
N ALA A 515 11.44 -28.81 9.70
CA ALA A 515 12.84 -28.92 9.31
C ALA A 515 13.51 -27.55 9.35
N LEU A 516 14.81 -27.49 9.66
CA LEU A 516 15.56 -26.24 9.61
C LEU A 516 15.64 -25.71 8.18
N LEU A 517 15.38 -24.41 8.01
CA LEU A 517 15.51 -23.76 6.71
C LEU A 517 16.99 -23.68 6.31
N SER A 518 17.26 -23.97 5.03
CA SER A 518 18.56 -23.63 4.44
C SER A 518 18.78 -22.10 4.44
N PHE A 519 20.03 -21.64 4.35
CA PHE A 519 20.29 -20.20 4.24
C PHE A 519 19.54 -19.54 3.07
N ASP A 520 19.51 -20.21 1.91
CA ASP A 520 18.88 -19.67 0.71
C ASP A 520 17.34 -19.55 0.84
N GLU A 521 16.71 -20.47 1.55
CA GLU A 521 15.29 -20.34 1.88
C GLU A 521 15.06 -19.28 2.96
N GLN A 522 15.89 -19.27 4.01
CA GLN A 522 15.74 -18.38 5.14
C GLN A 522 15.97 -16.91 4.75
N ARG A 523 16.93 -16.60 3.86
CA ARG A 523 17.16 -15.22 3.36
C ARG A 523 15.93 -14.65 2.65
N ARG A 524 15.16 -15.49 1.93
CA ARG A 524 13.92 -15.06 1.26
C ARG A 524 12.78 -14.84 2.26
N GLY A 525 12.87 -15.45 3.43
CA GLY A 525 11.96 -15.26 4.55
C GLY A 525 12.36 -14.14 5.52
N MET A 526 13.49 -13.43 5.29
CA MET A 526 13.91 -12.31 6.12
C MET A 526 13.01 -11.09 5.88
N ILE A 527 12.16 -10.82 6.85
CA ILE A 527 11.34 -9.61 6.88
C ILE A 527 12.12 -8.46 7.53
N GLU A 528 12.17 -7.31 6.87
CA GLU A 528 12.77 -6.09 7.42
C GLU A 528 11.88 -5.59 8.55
N LEU A 529 12.48 -5.36 9.72
CA LEU A 529 11.81 -4.77 10.88
C LEU A 529 12.24 -3.32 11.09
N ASP A 530 13.49 -2.98 10.75
CA ASP A 530 13.99 -1.63 10.95
C ASP A 530 15.28 -1.33 10.17
N LYS A 531 15.48 -0.04 9.90
CA LYS A 531 16.70 0.52 9.31
C LYS A 531 16.91 1.97 9.75
N PHE A 532 17.94 2.21 10.56
CA PHE A 532 18.25 3.54 11.08
C PHE A 532 19.75 3.79 11.23
N THR A 533 20.15 5.06 11.32
CA THR A 533 21.55 5.45 11.47
C THR A 533 21.89 5.78 12.92
N THR A 534 23.13 5.52 13.33
CA THR A 534 23.59 5.81 14.69
C THR A 534 25.08 6.11 14.74
N GLY A 535 25.48 6.98 15.68
CA GLY A 535 26.88 7.28 15.96
C GLY A 535 27.46 6.31 16.98
N LEU A 536 28.62 5.74 16.68
CA LEU A 536 29.33 4.77 17.51
C LEU A 536 30.61 5.39 18.04
N ARG A 537 30.68 5.59 19.36
CA ARG A 537 31.89 6.10 20.05
C ARG A 537 32.94 4.98 20.14
N PRO A 538 34.24 5.30 20.28
CA PRO A 538 35.26 4.29 20.57
C PRO A 538 34.91 3.46 21.81
N GLY A 539 35.12 2.15 21.74
CA GLY A 539 34.78 1.19 22.80
C GLY A 539 33.35 0.65 22.69
N ASN A 540 32.79 0.23 23.83
CA ASN A 540 31.47 -0.39 23.89
C ASN A 540 30.34 0.63 23.79
N ASN A 541 29.33 0.32 22.99
CA ASN A 541 28.11 1.09 22.80
C ASN A 541 26.90 0.17 22.99
N THR A 542 25.93 0.61 23.77
CA THR A 542 24.62 -0.04 23.89
C THR A 542 23.60 0.80 23.13
N ILE A 543 23.09 0.27 22.02
CA ILE A 543 22.05 0.91 21.22
C ILE A 543 20.70 0.39 21.71
N ARG A 544 19.81 1.31 22.08
CA ARG A 544 18.41 1.01 22.41
C ARG A 544 17.52 1.69 21.39
N HIS A 545 16.69 0.93 20.69
CA HIS A 545 15.80 1.45 19.66
C HIS A 545 14.39 0.86 19.82
N ARG A 546 13.37 1.71 19.82
CA ARG A 546 12.00 1.30 20.16
C ARG A 546 11.28 0.77 18.92
N SER A 547 10.40 -0.20 19.09
CA SER A 547 9.58 -0.72 17.99
C SER A 547 8.78 0.38 17.30
N VAL A 548 8.24 1.32 18.08
CA VAL A 548 7.42 2.45 17.60
C VAL A 548 8.15 3.42 16.68
N ASP A 549 9.48 3.37 16.64
CA ASP A 549 10.33 4.23 15.79
C ASP A 549 10.71 3.54 14.46
N SER A 550 10.14 2.36 14.17
CA SER A 550 10.49 1.53 13.02
C SER A 550 10.37 2.28 11.69
N SER A 551 11.44 2.22 10.89
CA SER A 551 11.48 2.78 9.52
C SER A 551 10.60 2.05 8.50
N VAL A 552 9.92 0.98 8.90
CA VAL A 552 9.02 0.17 8.05
C VAL A 552 7.57 0.61 8.19
N THR A 553 7.20 1.14 9.36
CA THR A 553 5.80 1.28 9.74
C THR A 553 5.33 2.71 9.90
N ILE A 554 4.02 2.92 9.83
CA ILE A 554 3.33 4.13 10.26
C ILE A 554 2.41 3.85 11.46
N PRO A 555 2.26 4.81 12.40
CA PRO A 555 1.39 4.66 13.54
C PRO A 555 -0.09 4.54 13.14
N TYR A 556 -0.89 3.97 14.05
CA TYR A 556 -2.34 3.80 13.85
C TYR A 556 -3.04 5.12 13.49
N GLU A 557 -2.66 6.21 14.13
CA GLU A 557 -3.24 7.53 13.93
C GLU A 557 -3.04 8.03 12.50
N ARG A 558 -1.93 7.68 11.84
CA ARG A 558 -1.71 8.02 10.43
C ARG A 558 -2.50 7.14 9.48
N THR A 559 -2.85 5.92 9.89
CA THR A 559 -3.63 4.99 9.08
C THR A 559 -5.14 5.26 9.20
N PHE A 560 -5.65 5.61 10.39
CA PHE A 560 -7.09 5.55 10.69
C PHE A 560 -7.67 6.79 11.37
N ARG A 561 -6.89 7.82 11.73
CA ARG A 561 -7.43 8.99 12.43
C ARG A 561 -7.91 10.05 11.43
N ASP A 562 -9.03 10.66 11.78
CA ASP A 562 -9.53 11.86 11.12
C ASP A 562 -8.48 12.99 11.20
N GLN A 563 -8.08 13.46 10.02
CA GLN A 563 -7.07 14.49 9.82
C GLN A 563 -7.58 15.90 10.19
N SER A 564 -8.87 16.07 10.49
CA SER A 564 -9.47 17.34 10.93
C SER A 564 -8.94 17.83 12.30
N VAL A 565 -8.37 16.93 13.11
CA VAL A 565 -7.90 17.20 14.50
C VAL A 565 -6.37 17.45 14.57
N ARG A 566 -5.77 17.89 13.46
CA ARG A 566 -4.32 18.17 13.36
C ARG A 566 -3.91 19.38 14.22
N PRO A 567 -2.83 19.29 15.03
CA PRO A 567 -2.21 20.46 15.65
C PRO A 567 -1.40 21.28 14.63
N GLY A 568 -1.50 22.61 14.71
CA GLY A 568 -0.66 23.54 13.94
C GLY A 568 -1.10 23.77 12.49
N ASP A 569 -0.46 24.76 11.84
CA ASP A 569 -0.68 25.08 10.43
C ASP A 569 0.10 24.15 9.50
N PRO A 570 -0.47 23.68 8.38
CA PRO A 570 0.23 22.83 7.41
C PRO A 570 1.60 23.33 6.93
N GLY A 571 2.65 22.51 7.05
CA GLY A 571 4.02 22.87 6.68
C GLY A 571 4.81 23.64 7.76
N ALA A 572 4.25 23.87 8.95
CA ALA A 572 5.03 24.25 10.14
C ALA A 572 5.85 23.06 10.66
N GLU A 573 6.99 23.28 11.30
CA GLU A 573 7.82 22.21 11.91
C GLU A 573 6.99 21.31 12.85
N GLU A 574 6.12 21.91 13.66
CA GLU A 574 5.19 21.23 14.59
C GLU A 574 4.18 20.31 13.88
N SER A 575 4.04 20.48 12.57
CA SER A 575 3.02 19.85 11.73
C SER A 575 3.65 18.95 10.66
N ALA A 576 4.97 18.99 10.49
CA ALA A 576 5.71 18.18 9.51
C ALA A 576 5.59 16.67 9.80
N GLU A 577 5.40 16.30 11.06
CA GLU A 577 5.05 14.94 11.49
C GLU A 577 3.62 14.51 11.09
N PHE A 578 2.76 15.44 10.68
CA PHE A 578 1.40 15.18 10.21
C PHE A 578 1.26 15.32 8.69
N ASP A 579 2.21 15.94 7.99
CA ASP A 579 2.15 16.15 6.53
C ASP A 579 2.34 14.82 5.76
N PHE A 580 1.23 14.30 5.21
CA PHE A 580 1.05 13.07 4.41
C PHE A 580 2.21 12.06 4.39
N CYS A 581 2.03 10.97 5.15
CA CYS A 581 2.71 9.67 5.02
C CYS A 581 1.68 8.53 5.00
N GLY A 582 0.71 8.57 4.07
CA GLY A 582 -0.30 7.49 3.96
C GLY A 582 0.31 6.16 3.51
N CYS A 583 1.46 6.20 2.83
CA CYS A 583 2.23 5.01 2.51
C CYS A 583 3.08 4.59 3.72
N GLY A 584 2.81 3.40 4.25
CA GLY A 584 3.69 2.70 5.19
C GLY A 584 3.00 1.46 5.73
N TRP A 585 3.78 0.46 6.17
CA TRP A 585 3.19 -0.75 6.74
C TRP A 585 2.47 -0.41 8.06
N PRO A 586 1.28 -0.96 8.35
CA PRO A 586 0.62 -0.63 9.60
C PRO A 586 1.43 -1.14 10.81
N HIS A 587 1.68 -0.28 11.79
CA HIS A 587 2.51 -0.62 12.94
C HIS A 587 2.03 -1.86 13.69
N HIS A 588 0.71 -2.04 13.82
CA HIS A 588 0.12 -3.21 14.48
C HIS A 588 0.40 -4.55 13.77
N MET A 589 0.93 -4.52 12.54
CA MET A 589 1.38 -5.69 11.76
C MET A 589 2.91 -5.77 11.63
N LEU A 590 3.68 -5.01 12.42
CA LEU A 590 5.15 -5.05 12.38
C LEU A 590 5.69 -6.48 12.59
N VAL A 591 5.11 -7.18 13.55
CA VAL A 591 5.46 -8.55 13.96
C VAL A 591 4.37 -9.51 13.48
N ALA A 592 4.78 -10.68 12.99
CA ALA A 592 3.84 -11.74 12.61
C ALA A 592 3.01 -12.21 13.82
N LYS A 593 1.85 -12.84 13.60
CA LYS A 593 0.98 -13.30 14.69
C LYS A 593 1.68 -14.25 15.67
N GLY A 594 2.51 -15.17 15.17
CA GLY A 594 3.03 -16.27 15.98
C GLY A 594 1.94 -17.26 16.38
N ASN A 595 2.17 -18.01 17.46
CA ASN A 595 1.20 -18.98 17.99
C ASN A 595 1.22 -19.01 19.53
N GLN A 596 0.26 -19.71 20.14
CA GLN A 596 0.11 -19.73 21.60
C GLN A 596 1.28 -20.41 22.32
N GLN A 597 1.96 -21.34 21.65
CA GLN A 597 3.13 -22.06 22.18
C GLN A 597 4.40 -21.19 22.15
N GLY A 598 4.41 -20.14 21.33
CA GLY A 598 5.58 -19.33 21.02
C GLY A 598 6.25 -19.81 19.73
N TYR A 599 6.07 -19.05 18.65
CA TYR A 599 6.64 -19.37 17.34
C TYR A 599 8.13 -19.01 17.29
N PRO A 600 9.02 -19.96 16.97
CA PRO A 600 10.46 -19.73 17.00
C PRO A 600 10.92 -18.94 15.76
N VAL A 601 11.70 -17.90 16.01
CA VAL A 601 12.24 -17.02 14.98
C VAL A 601 13.68 -16.65 15.30
N VAL A 602 14.44 -16.27 14.28
CA VAL A 602 15.74 -15.64 14.45
C VAL A 602 15.62 -14.15 14.19
N LEU A 603 16.06 -13.35 15.15
CA LEU A 603 16.30 -11.93 15.01
C LEU A 603 17.73 -11.74 14.52
N PHE A 604 17.91 -10.94 13.47
CA PHE A 604 19.21 -10.60 12.91
C PHE A 604 19.42 -9.09 12.99
N ALA A 605 20.62 -8.67 13.39
CA ALA A 605 21.05 -7.29 13.29
C ALA A 605 22.40 -7.20 12.59
N MET A 606 22.53 -6.23 11.68
CA MET A 606 23.78 -5.84 11.03
C MET A 606 24.03 -4.36 11.28
N VAL A 607 25.30 -3.99 11.48
CA VAL A 607 25.74 -2.59 11.47
C VAL A 607 26.64 -2.40 10.24
N SER A 608 26.10 -1.80 9.17
CA SER A 608 26.85 -1.51 7.95
C SER A 608 27.51 -0.12 7.99
N ASN A 609 28.55 0.07 7.19
CA ASN A 609 29.28 1.32 7.10
C ASN A 609 28.41 2.42 6.46
N TRP A 610 27.99 3.41 7.26
CA TRP A 610 27.13 4.50 6.80
C TRP A 610 27.72 5.29 5.63
N ALA A 611 29.05 5.40 5.53
CA ALA A 611 29.70 6.13 4.44
C ALA A 611 29.42 5.51 3.06
N GLU A 612 29.15 4.21 3.01
CA GLU A 612 28.79 3.48 1.78
C GLU A 612 27.28 3.39 1.55
N ASP A 613 26.50 3.59 2.62
CA ASP A 613 25.04 3.51 2.59
C ASP A 613 24.37 4.85 2.30
N ARG A 614 24.99 5.96 2.71
CA ARG A 614 24.37 7.29 2.71
C ARG A 614 24.08 7.80 1.30
N ILE A 615 22.99 8.56 1.20
CA ILE A 615 22.70 9.42 0.05
C ILE A 615 22.66 10.86 0.56
N GLU A 616 23.53 11.72 0.00
CA GLU A 616 23.54 13.15 0.34
C GLU A 616 22.35 13.84 -0.32
N GLN A 617 21.41 14.31 0.50
CA GLN A 617 20.20 15.03 0.09
C GLN A 617 19.61 15.82 1.26
N ASP A 618 18.86 16.88 0.94
CA ASP A 618 18.14 17.69 1.93
C ASP A 618 16.79 17.05 2.28
N LEU A 619 16.60 16.69 3.55
CA LEU A 619 15.38 16.07 4.07
C LEU A 619 14.52 17.04 4.89
N VAL A 620 14.88 18.31 4.98
CA VAL A 620 14.10 19.32 5.73
C VAL A 620 12.66 19.38 5.18
N GLY A 621 11.68 19.32 6.10
CA GLY A 621 10.25 19.38 5.77
C GLY A 621 9.71 18.17 5.01
N SER A 622 10.43 17.04 5.00
CA SER A 622 9.97 15.80 4.37
C SER A 622 9.48 14.81 5.43
N CYS A 623 8.31 14.20 5.20
CA CYS A 623 7.92 13.03 5.99
C CYS A 623 8.83 11.86 5.60
N ASN A 624 9.55 11.32 6.58
CA ASN A 624 10.60 10.30 6.39
C ASN A 624 10.30 9.00 7.16
N ASP A 625 9.05 8.84 7.60
CA ASP A 625 8.61 7.60 8.24
C ASP A 625 8.29 6.55 7.18
N ALA A 626 8.39 5.27 7.54
CA ALA A 626 8.14 4.14 6.64
C ALA A 626 8.99 4.13 5.34
N ALA A 627 10.15 4.79 5.34
CA ALA A 627 11.01 4.92 4.17
C ALA A 627 11.49 3.57 3.60
N SER A 628 11.49 2.49 4.40
CA SER A 628 11.89 1.16 3.93
C SER A 628 11.04 0.69 2.75
N TYR A 629 9.71 0.84 2.80
CA TYR A 629 8.78 0.40 1.73
C TYR A 629 8.24 1.54 0.87
N CYS A 630 8.36 2.79 1.32
CA CYS A 630 7.76 3.95 0.67
C CYS A 630 8.76 4.99 0.18
N GLY A 631 10.06 4.78 0.39
CA GLY A 631 11.09 5.77 0.08
C GLY A 631 10.81 7.12 0.78
N ILE A 632 11.28 8.20 0.17
CA ILE A 632 10.99 9.56 0.64
C ILE A 632 10.36 10.33 -0.52
N ARG A 633 9.22 10.98 -0.26
CA ARG A 633 8.49 11.73 -1.28
C ARG A 633 9.38 12.83 -1.89
N ASP A 634 9.40 12.91 -3.22
CA ASP A 634 10.21 13.86 -4.02
C ASP A 634 11.72 13.82 -3.73
N ARG A 635 12.23 12.68 -3.24
CA ARG A 635 13.63 12.49 -2.83
C ARG A 635 14.14 11.12 -3.30
N LYS A 636 15.45 10.90 -3.16
CA LYS A 636 16.06 9.60 -3.42
C LYS A 636 15.78 8.64 -2.28
N TYR A 637 15.72 7.35 -2.57
CA TYR A 637 15.66 6.31 -1.56
C TYR A 637 16.88 6.46 -0.61
N PRO A 638 16.71 6.52 0.72
CA PRO A 638 17.73 7.01 1.65
C PRO A 638 18.82 5.99 2.01
N ASP A 639 19.04 5.00 1.14
CA ASP A 639 20.02 3.93 1.33
C ASP A 639 20.52 3.47 -0.04
N ARG A 640 21.82 3.64 -0.30
CA ARG A 640 22.46 3.29 -1.58
C ARG A 640 22.44 1.79 -1.84
N ARG A 641 22.39 0.96 -0.80
CA ARG A 641 22.37 -0.51 -0.94
C ARG A 641 21.12 -0.96 -1.68
N SER A 642 21.20 -2.15 -2.29
CA SER A 642 20.03 -2.83 -2.84
C SER A 642 18.99 -3.01 -1.74
N MET A 643 17.72 -2.81 -2.07
CA MET A 643 16.63 -3.01 -1.13
C MET A 643 16.57 -4.50 -0.75
N GLY A 644 16.57 -4.78 0.55
CA GLY A 644 16.73 -6.12 1.11
C GLY A 644 18.16 -6.51 1.49
N PHE A 645 19.14 -5.61 1.32
CA PHE A 645 20.52 -5.86 1.77
C PHE A 645 20.55 -6.20 3.27
N PRO A 646 21.24 -7.28 3.70
CA PRO A 646 22.18 -8.08 2.90
C PRO A 646 21.62 -9.40 2.32
N PHE A 647 20.30 -9.60 2.35
CA PHE A 647 19.64 -10.89 2.03
C PHE A 647 19.03 -10.97 0.63
N ASP A 648 19.07 -9.90 -0.15
CA ASP A 648 18.53 -9.87 -1.51
C ASP A 648 19.32 -10.73 -2.51
N ARG A 649 20.53 -11.16 -2.16
CA ARG A 649 21.40 -12.00 -2.98
C ARG A 649 21.67 -13.37 -2.36
N PRO A 650 21.93 -14.40 -3.19
CA PRO A 650 22.42 -15.68 -2.68
C PRO A 650 23.83 -15.52 -2.07
N SER A 651 24.19 -16.50 -1.25
CA SER A 651 25.54 -16.65 -0.68
C SER A 651 25.97 -18.10 -0.77
N ALA A 652 27.28 -18.36 -0.66
CA ALA A 652 27.82 -19.71 -0.51
C ALA A 652 27.56 -20.30 0.91
N ALA A 653 27.09 -19.47 1.85
CA ALA A 653 26.72 -19.89 3.19
C ALA A 653 25.65 -20.99 3.17
N GLN A 654 25.83 -22.03 3.99
CA GLN A 654 24.86 -23.12 4.13
C GLN A 654 23.82 -22.81 5.20
N SER A 655 24.23 -22.05 6.22
CA SER A 655 23.39 -21.60 7.33
C SER A 655 23.57 -20.10 7.59
N LEU A 656 22.63 -19.49 8.33
CA LEU A 656 22.76 -18.11 8.75
C LEU A 656 24.01 -17.87 9.61
N SER A 657 24.44 -18.85 10.42
CA SER A 657 25.67 -18.76 11.19
C SER A 657 26.92 -18.63 10.32
N ASP A 658 26.96 -19.33 9.17
CA ASP A 658 28.10 -19.26 8.25
C ASP A 658 28.17 -17.91 7.51
N PHE A 659 27.03 -17.22 7.42
CA PHE A 659 26.93 -15.91 6.79
C PHE A 659 27.44 -14.76 7.68
N LEU A 660 27.45 -14.96 9.00
CA LEU A 660 27.71 -13.88 9.95
C LEU A 660 29.13 -13.32 9.83
N ARG A 661 29.19 -11.98 9.83
CA ARG A 661 30.41 -11.18 9.92
C ARG A 661 30.54 -10.54 11.30
N PRO A 662 31.72 -10.01 11.68
CA PRO A 662 31.90 -9.41 13.00
C PRO A 662 30.91 -8.30 13.34
N ASN A 663 30.42 -7.56 12.36
CA ASN A 663 29.41 -6.51 12.48
C ASN A 663 27.95 -7.02 12.39
N MET A 664 27.74 -8.32 12.53
CA MET A 664 26.43 -8.97 12.52
C MET A 664 26.24 -9.81 13.78
N ALA A 665 24.99 -9.89 14.26
CA ALA A 665 24.62 -10.79 15.34
C ALA A 665 23.21 -11.34 15.13
N VAL A 666 22.97 -12.51 15.72
CA VAL A 666 21.66 -13.16 15.71
C VAL A 666 21.22 -13.50 17.12
N GLN A 667 19.91 -13.59 17.31
CA GLN A 667 19.29 -14.00 18.57
C GLN A 667 18.03 -14.81 18.27
N ASN A 668 17.93 -16.00 18.86
CA ASN A 668 16.68 -16.75 18.84
C ASN A 668 15.65 -16.02 19.71
N CYS A 669 14.49 -15.76 19.13
CA CYS A 669 13.35 -15.13 19.77
C CYS A 669 12.11 -16.02 19.64
N SER A 670 11.07 -15.70 20.41
CA SER A 670 9.78 -16.38 20.34
C SER A 670 8.66 -15.35 20.15
N ILE A 671 7.75 -15.59 19.21
CA ILE A 671 6.53 -14.78 19.03
C ILE A 671 5.35 -15.52 19.66
N ARG A 672 4.85 -15.02 20.78
CA ARG A 672 3.76 -15.64 21.54
C ARG A 672 2.46 -14.90 21.33
N PHE A 673 1.50 -15.59 20.73
CA PHE A 673 0.14 -15.11 20.55
C PHE A 673 -0.71 -15.38 21.79
N THR A 674 -1.34 -14.33 22.33
CA THR A 674 -2.33 -14.43 23.40
C THR A 674 -3.71 -14.17 22.80
N ASP A 675 -4.58 -15.17 22.82
CA ASP A 675 -5.91 -15.10 22.22
C ASP A 675 -6.90 -14.33 23.11
N THR A 676 -6.60 -13.05 23.28
CA THR A 676 -7.37 -12.10 24.07
C THR A 676 -7.57 -10.83 23.26
N THR A 677 -8.77 -10.26 23.32
CA THR A 677 -9.09 -9.00 22.66
C THR A 677 -9.03 -7.84 23.65
N ILE A 678 -8.17 -6.87 23.37
CA ILE A 678 -7.96 -5.67 24.21
C ILE A 678 -8.52 -4.44 23.48
N PRO A 679 -9.43 -3.66 24.08
CA PRO A 679 -9.84 -2.36 23.54
C PRO A 679 -8.66 -1.38 23.52
N ARG A 680 -8.45 -0.68 22.39
CA ARG A 680 -7.35 0.29 22.23
C ARG A 680 -7.28 1.33 23.36
N GLN A 681 -8.42 1.80 23.87
CA GLN A 681 -8.52 2.78 24.95
C GLN A 681 -7.94 2.30 26.30
N GLN A 682 -7.72 0.99 26.46
CA GLN A 682 -7.18 0.39 27.68
C GLN A 682 -5.66 0.15 27.60
N ARG A 683 -5.01 0.51 26.48
CA ARG A 683 -3.55 0.47 26.32
C ARG A 683 -2.94 1.69 27.03
N ARG A 684 -2.58 1.52 28.30
CA ARG A 684 -1.75 2.47 29.06
C ARG A 684 -0.28 2.11 28.94
#